data_AF-A0A1Q6X727-F1
#
_entry.id   AF-A0A1Q6X727-F1
#
_cell.length_a   1.000
_cell.length_b   1.000
_cell.length_c   1.000
_cell.angle_alpha   90.00
_cell.angle_beta   90.00
_cell.angle_gamma   90.00
#
_symmetry.space_group_name_H-M   'P 1'
#
loop_
_entity.id
_entity.type
_entity.pdbx_description
1 polymer ?
#
loop_
_entity_poly.entity_id
_entity_poly.type
_entity_poly.pdbx_seq_one_letter_code
_entity_poly.pdbx_strand_id
1 'polypeptide(L)'
;MKKSEAAKYARWSAAAALLLASLTAGVYLERKWVAYREKQKAPPPAPNDVTRSSNGLTFSKMDGNQKIFTVEASKATDFRDKDASLLEDVKITIFGKKGERHDTIHTQSCQYEKEGGSIACSGEVQFDLESRAEVGRAARNPDVRAEEKVHVETREVVFNRTNGTARTDQPVKFVFPNGTGEALGVEYHSEEGTVRLLGNVQFSLIAPEKSATGKKTANGTEKDPIRVTGKSLDFERESRTMQLSGPVEAEARAAHLHAGKLTLTLDKAFRAEKLTVAPGPDRKNPELESQGADGSTNLSAETITAQFAPEGWLTKIEGTGNVRGSRRTGKEVDDFRAEHGAMKLWPKVNQPKELNLKGGVELKTQADANGEVRVLQTGELLAEYADGKKGEGGRLKRVQTEGSGSIEWTDALAQTGTPGTAANGAAARTKLQADKLEMEFGEEGNARRLIATGNVLTERAVSGKPMQIATAQSGVALLLVSGGWSQMDLQGNVRLKEGDRGGQADHATFVRATQTALLTGKALARDANTETQAPRITFVQTTGEIRAEGGVRSTDFSAKGSGAQLAPVPANIAADTMQGNSKTGRALYAGHARLWQGDSVLEADAIELLREARVMNATGNVRAVFPQAAGHSTPQTIAVQAGPRKARLWHVTAGMLSYHDAESRAHLGKNVVAQSAEQKMRAAVVDLYFARAENPNPNAANGSPPANAVAGAQQITRAVGTGGVIVEEGSRKATAERGEYSATDGKFVLSGGNPTIFDAAEGTTTGRQLTFFLADDTIIVDSENGSRTLTKHRVEK
;
A
#
# COMPACT_ATOMS: atom_id res chain seq x y z
N MET A 1 126.42 -85.12 46.77
CA MET A 1 126.16 -83.70 46.45
C MET A 1 124.87 -83.25 47.15
N LYS A 2 124.81 -81.97 47.55
CA LYS A 2 124.21 -81.49 48.81
C LYS A 2 122.67 -81.35 48.78
N LYS A 3 122.00 -81.92 49.80
CA LYS A 3 120.56 -81.79 50.12
C LYS A 3 120.21 -80.43 50.78
N SER A 4 120.60 -79.30 50.19
CA SER A 4 120.30 -77.97 50.78
C SER A 4 119.62 -76.95 49.87
N GLU A 5 119.25 -77.30 48.63
CA GLU A 5 118.62 -76.33 47.70
C GLU A 5 117.14 -76.60 47.40
N ALA A 6 116.64 -77.82 47.62
CA ALA A 6 115.24 -78.18 47.34
C ALA A 6 114.21 -77.51 48.29
N ALA A 7 114.59 -77.20 49.54
CA ALA A 7 113.71 -76.51 50.48
C ALA A 7 113.58 -74.99 50.21
N LYS A 8 114.50 -74.41 49.43
CA LYS A 8 114.46 -72.99 49.06
C LYS A 8 113.50 -72.76 47.88
N TYR A 9 113.48 -73.65 46.89
CA TYR A 9 112.54 -73.55 45.76
C TYR A 9 111.09 -73.91 46.13
N ALA A 10 110.87 -74.80 47.11
CA ALA A 10 109.52 -75.14 47.60
C ALA A 10 108.82 -73.99 48.34
N ARG A 11 109.59 -73.13 49.03
CA ARG A 11 109.05 -71.94 49.72
C ARG A 11 108.69 -70.82 48.74
N TRP A 12 109.48 -70.64 47.68
CA TRP A 12 109.18 -69.67 46.62
C TRP A 12 108.03 -70.12 45.71
N SER A 13 107.88 -71.42 45.45
CA SER A 13 106.73 -71.94 44.69
C SER A 13 105.42 -71.86 45.49
N ALA A 14 105.44 -72.11 46.80
CA ALA A 14 104.27 -71.91 47.66
C ALA A 14 103.88 -70.42 47.77
N ALA A 15 104.86 -69.51 47.88
CA ALA A 15 104.61 -68.08 47.89
C ALA A 15 104.03 -67.58 46.54
N ALA A 16 104.58 -68.06 45.41
CA ALA A 16 104.07 -67.72 44.08
C ALA A 16 102.66 -68.30 43.83
N ALA A 17 102.38 -69.51 44.31
CA ALA A 17 101.05 -70.12 44.20
C ALA A 17 100.00 -69.35 45.04
N LEU A 18 100.36 -68.90 46.25
CA LEU A 18 99.49 -68.06 47.07
C LEU A 18 99.27 -66.67 46.47
N LEU A 19 100.29 -66.09 45.81
CA LEU A 19 100.18 -64.82 45.09
C LEU A 19 99.28 -64.94 43.86
N LEU A 20 99.39 -66.03 43.10
CA LEU A 20 98.52 -66.32 41.96
C LEU A 20 97.09 -66.64 42.40
N ALA A 21 96.90 -67.37 43.50
CA ALA A 21 95.59 -67.66 44.07
C ALA A 21 94.91 -66.38 44.59
N SER A 22 95.66 -65.46 45.20
CA SER A 22 95.14 -64.17 45.67
C SER A 22 94.86 -63.20 44.54
N LEU A 23 95.67 -63.16 43.47
CA LEU A 23 95.38 -62.40 42.26
C LEU A 23 94.15 -62.93 41.51
N THR A 24 94.01 -64.25 41.37
CA THR A 24 92.82 -64.85 40.74
C THR A 24 91.56 -64.68 41.59
N ALA A 25 91.65 -64.78 42.91
CA ALA A 25 90.56 -64.45 43.82
C ALA A 25 90.21 -62.96 43.76
N GLY A 26 91.20 -62.07 43.67
CA GLY A 26 91.03 -60.63 43.51
C GLY A 26 90.31 -60.26 42.22
N VAL A 27 90.72 -60.83 41.08
CA VAL A 27 90.05 -60.64 39.78
C VAL A 27 88.64 -61.24 39.80
N TYR A 28 88.42 -62.38 40.45
CA TYR A 28 87.09 -62.99 40.54
C TYR A 28 86.15 -62.20 41.46
N LEU A 29 86.67 -61.65 42.55
CA LEU A 29 85.94 -60.75 43.45
C LEU A 29 85.66 -59.42 42.78
N GLU A 30 86.62 -58.83 42.05
CA GLU A 30 86.41 -57.59 41.29
C GLU A 30 85.39 -57.82 40.17
N ARG A 31 85.46 -58.95 39.44
CA ARG A 31 84.47 -59.29 38.41
C ARG A 31 83.08 -59.54 39.00
N LYS A 32 82.99 -60.18 40.18
CA LYS A 32 81.72 -60.31 40.92
C LYS A 32 81.22 -59.00 41.48
N TRP A 33 82.11 -58.10 41.90
CA TRP A 33 81.75 -56.80 42.48
C TRP A 33 81.36 -55.78 41.41
N VAL A 34 82.01 -55.82 40.23
CA VAL A 34 81.59 -55.12 39.02
C VAL A 34 80.24 -55.66 38.54
N ALA A 35 80.05 -56.99 38.45
CA ALA A 35 78.75 -57.57 38.11
C ALA A 35 77.66 -57.27 39.15
N TYR A 36 78.00 -57.12 40.43
CA TYR A 36 77.07 -56.71 41.50
C TYR A 36 76.74 -55.21 41.43
N ARG A 37 77.73 -54.35 41.14
CA ARG A 37 77.52 -52.91 40.87
C ARG A 37 76.71 -52.68 39.61
N GLU A 38 76.93 -53.46 38.55
CA GLU A 38 76.14 -53.42 37.32
C GLU A 38 74.72 -53.96 37.56
N LYS A 39 74.53 -54.96 38.42
CA LYS A 39 73.18 -55.39 38.85
C LYS A 39 72.45 -54.36 39.72
N GLN A 40 73.15 -53.61 40.57
CA GLN A 40 72.55 -52.52 41.35
C GLN A 40 72.26 -51.26 40.52
N LYS A 41 72.98 -51.05 39.41
CA LYS A 41 72.72 -49.98 38.43
C LYS A 41 71.87 -50.42 37.24
N ALA A 42 71.52 -51.71 37.15
CA ALA A 42 70.63 -52.21 36.13
C ALA A 42 69.22 -51.69 36.41
N PRO A 43 68.49 -51.21 35.38
CA PRO A 43 67.08 -50.90 35.52
C PRO A 43 66.34 -52.14 36.09
N PRO A 44 65.30 -51.94 36.93
CA PRO A 44 64.52 -53.06 37.43
C PRO A 44 64.05 -53.97 36.27
N PRO A 45 64.06 -55.30 36.42
CA PRO A 45 63.61 -56.21 35.38
C PRO A 45 62.18 -55.85 34.96
N ALA A 46 61.94 -55.82 33.65
CA ALA A 46 60.62 -55.55 33.09
C ALA A 46 59.59 -56.50 33.73
N PRO A 47 58.38 -56.03 34.09
CA PRO A 47 57.29 -56.90 34.53
C PRO A 47 57.13 -58.06 33.53
N ASN A 48 56.73 -59.25 34.00
CA ASN A 48 56.68 -60.49 33.20
C ASN A 48 55.83 -60.41 31.90
N ASP A 49 55.09 -59.31 31.73
CA ASP A 49 54.12 -59.10 30.66
C ASP A 49 54.59 -58.04 29.62
N VAL A 50 55.75 -57.39 29.82
CA VAL A 50 56.26 -56.28 28.99
C VAL A 50 57.42 -56.73 28.10
N THR A 51 57.26 -56.60 26.78
CA THR A 51 58.26 -56.98 25.76
C THR A 51 59.27 -55.87 25.49
N ARG A 52 58.82 -54.61 25.48
CA ARG A 52 59.67 -53.43 25.22
C ARG A 52 59.04 -52.19 25.85
N SER A 53 59.81 -51.44 26.64
CA SER A 53 59.43 -50.11 27.13
C SER A 53 60.39 -49.08 26.56
N SER A 54 59.88 -47.97 26.05
CA SER A 54 60.67 -46.89 25.45
C SER A 54 60.29 -45.54 26.03
N ASN A 55 61.31 -44.72 26.32
CA ASN A 55 61.14 -43.33 26.74
C ASN A 55 60.96 -42.48 25.48
N GLY A 56 59.71 -42.12 25.17
CA GLY A 56 59.36 -41.37 23.98
C GLY A 56 58.94 -42.24 22.79
N LEU A 57 57.77 -41.94 22.22
CA LEU A 57 57.35 -42.36 20.89
C LEU A 57 56.96 -41.11 20.10
N THR A 58 57.53 -40.93 18.91
CA THR A 58 57.13 -39.85 18.00
C THR A 58 56.90 -40.41 16.61
N PHE A 59 55.76 -40.09 16.01
CA PHE A 59 55.48 -40.35 14.60
C PHE A 59 54.88 -39.13 13.93
N SER A 60 55.00 -39.04 12.60
CA SER A 60 54.42 -37.94 11.83
C SER A 60 53.89 -38.43 10.49
N LYS A 61 52.74 -37.91 10.06
CA LYS A 61 52.22 -38.09 8.70
C LYS A 61 52.66 -36.90 7.84
N MET A 62 53.23 -37.22 6.68
CA MET A 62 53.65 -36.24 5.68
C MET A 62 52.73 -36.31 4.47
N ASP A 63 52.45 -35.17 3.87
CA ASP A 63 51.89 -35.05 2.52
C ASP A 63 52.86 -34.18 1.69
N GLY A 64 53.60 -34.81 0.76
CA GLY A 64 54.78 -34.21 0.16
C GLY A 64 55.79 -33.74 1.22
N ASN A 65 56.10 -32.43 1.22
CA ASN A 65 57.01 -31.81 2.20
C ASN A 65 56.28 -31.19 3.42
N GLN A 66 54.95 -31.32 3.49
CA GLN A 66 54.13 -30.74 4.54
C GLN A 66 53.82 -31.79 5.62
N LYS A 67 54.10 -31.47 6.88
CA LYS A 67 53.62 -32.27 8.03
C LYS A 67 52.11 -32.07 8.15
N ILE A 68 51.33 -33.14 8.17
CA ILE A 68 49.89 -33.09 8.40
C ILE A 68 49.57 -33.18 9.89
N PHE A 69 50.15 -34.17 10.58
CA PHE A 69 50.10 -34.28 12.04
C PHE A 69 51.35 -34.98 12.57
N THR A 70 51.62 -34.78 13.86
CA THR A 70 52.65 -35.44 14.66
C THR A 70 52.01 -35.99 15.93
N VAL A 71 52.33 -37.21 16.31
CA VAL A 71 51.89 -37.80 17.58
C VAL A 71 53.12 -38.11 18.42
N GLU A 72 53.06 -37.67 19.67
CA GLU A 72 54.11 -37.78 20.66
C GLU A 72 53.52 -38.48 21.89
N ALA A 73 54.24 -39.43 22.47
CA ALA A 73 53.93 -40.00 23.77
C ALA A 73 55.19 -39.98 24.63
N SER A 74 55.07 -39.64 25.91
CA SER A 74 56.21 -39.62 26.84
C SER A 74 56.82 -41.01 27.04
N LYS A 75 55.99 -42.06 26.94
CA LYS A 75 56.39 -43.46 27.13
C LYS A 75 55.52 -44.39 26.30
N ALA A 76 56.12 -45.42 25.75
CA ALA A 76 55.42 -46.48 25.02
C ALA A 76 55.84 -47.86 25.54
N THR A 77 54.86 -48.69 25.90
CA THR A 77 55.02 -50.03 26.48
C THR A 77 54.37 -51.07 25.57
N ASP A 78 55.17 -51.96 25.00
CA ASP A 78 54.73 -53.13 24.25
C ASP A 78 54.52 -54.31 25.19
N PHE A 79 53.34 -54.95 25.15
CA PHE A 79 53.08 -56.16 25.90
C PHE A 79 53.40 -57.42 25.07
N ARG A 80 53.64 -58.54 25.75
CA ARG A 80 53.78 -59.86 25.10
C ARG A 80 52.38 -60.38 24.75
N ASP A 81 52.23 -60.97 23.56
CA ASP A 81 50.98 -61.57 23.05
C ASP A 81 49.78 -60.60 22.93
N LYS A 82 50.04 -59.29 22.81
CA LYS A 82 49.03 -58.28 22.47
C LYS A 82 49.46 -57.49 21.24
N ASP A 83 48.56 -57.31 20.28
CA ASP A 83 48.78 -56.51 19.07
C ASP A 83 48.61 -54.99 19.30
N ALA A 84 48.67 -54.57 20.56
CA ALA A 84 48.53 -53.18 20.98
C ALA A 84 49.66 -52.74 21.95
N SER A 85 50.12 -51.50 21.80
CA SER A 85 51.06 -50.83 22.71
C SER A 85 50.31 -49.85 23.62
N LEU A 86 50.71 -49.73 24.89
CA LEU A 86 50.23 -48.67 25.78
C LEU A 86 51.11 -47.42 25.64
N LEU A 87 50.48 -46.29 25.37
CA LEU A 87 51.10 -44.97 25.27
C LEU A 87 50.69 -44.13 26.49
N GLU A 88 51.66 -43.48 27.14
CA GLU A 88 51.42 -42.57 28.27
C GLU A 88 51.76 -41.12 27.87
N ASP A 89 50.93 -40.17 28.33
CA ASP A 89 51.02 -38.73 28.05
C ASP A 89 51.11 -38.43 26.55
N VAL A 90 50.00 -38.68 25.86
CA VAL A 90 49.89 -38.60 24.40
C VAL A 90 49.48 -37.19 23.97
N LYS A 91 50.24 -36.63 23.04
CA LYS A 91 49.96 -35.35 22.39
C LYS A 91 49.96 -35.53 20.88
N ILE A 92 48.85 -35.19 20.23
CA ILE A 92 48.70 -35.18 18.77
C ILE A 92 48.66 -33.72 18.32
N THR A 93 49.67 -33.27 17.59
CA THR A 93 49.72 -31.92 17.02
C THR A 93 49.40 -31.97 15.53
N ILE A 94 48.40 -31.22 15.08
CA ILE A 94 47.89 -31.21 13.71
C ILE A 94 48.17 -29.86 13.05
N PHE A 95 48.74 -29.89 11.84
CA PHE A 95 49.12 -28.72 11.07
C PHE A 95 48.25 -28.49 9.83
N GLY A 96 47.56 -29.54 9.36
CA GLY A 96 46.73 -29.51 8.15
C GLY A 96 47.53 -29.42 6.84
N LYS A 97 46.83 -29.47 5.70
CA LYS A 97 47.45 -29.47 4.35
C LYS A 97 48.18 -28.17 4.01
N LYS A 98 47.78 -27.04 4.62
CA LYS A 98 48.40 -25.72 4.43
C LYS A 98 49.49 -25.39 5.45
N GLY A 99 49.62 -26.15 6.53
CA GLY A 99 50.60 -25.90 7.60
C GLY A 99 50.35 -24.66 8.46
N GLU A 100 49.16 -24.08 8.36
CA GLU A 100 48.75 -22.88 9.10
C GLU A 100 48.08 -23.20 10.44
N ARG A 101 47.71 -24.48 10.68
CA ARG A 101 47.05 -24.91 11.91
C ARG A 101 48.07 -25.40 12.94
N HIS A 102 47.64 -25.43 14.20
CA HIS A 102 48.39 -26.02 15.32
C HIS A 102 47.38 -26.60 16.32
N ASP A 103 46.52 -27.48 15.83
CA ASP A 103 45.49 -28.09 16.67
C ASP A 103 46.14 -29.19 17.54
N THR A 104 45.82 -29.26 18.82
CA THR A 104 46.43 -30.21 19.77
C THR A 104 45.37 -31.10 20.38
N ILE A 105 45.56 -32.42 20.35
CA ILE A 105 44.78 -33.39 21.12
C ILE A 105 45.68 -33.94 22.22
N HIS A 106 45.27 -33.81 23.47
CA HIS A 106 46.06 -34.21 24.63
C HIS A 106 45.30 -35.16 25.54
N THR A 107 45.96 -36.21 26.01
CA THR A 107 45.39 -37.22 26.90
C THR A 107 46.46 -38.00 27.65
N GLN A 108 46.11 -38.58 28.79
CA GLN A 108 47.07 -39.24 29.66
C GLN A 108 47.45 -40.65 29.21
N SER A 109 46.57 -41.40 28.55
CA SER A 109 46.79 -42.82 28.26
C SER A 109 46.00 -43.29 27.05
N CYS A 110 46.67 -44.00 26.14
CA CYS A 110 46.04 -44.60 24.95
C CYS A 110 46.58 -46.00 24.64
N GLN A 111 45.77 -46.83 24.00
CA GLN A 111 46.19 -48.09 23.38
C GLN A 111 46.36 -47.89 21.87
N TYR A 112 47.52 -48.23 21.35
CA TYR A 112 47.86 -48.14 19.93
C TYR A 112 47.87 -49.53 19.28
N GLU A 113 46.95 -49.77 18.36
CA GLU A 113 46.87 -50.98 17.54
C GLU A 113 47.87 -50.93 16.38
N LYS A 114 48.75 -51.92 16.29
CA LYS A 114 49.89 -51.89 15.37
C LYS A 114 49.51 -52.12 13.90
N GLU A 115 48.51 -52.97 13.65
CA GLU A 115 48.08 -53.37 12.31
C GLU A 115 47.13 -52.34 11.68
N GLY A 116 46.09 -51.93 12.43
CA GLY A 116 45.09 -50.95 11.99
C GLY A 116 45.51 -49.48 12.14
N GLY A 117 46.53 -49.18 12.95
CA GLY A 117 46.98 -47.81 13.22
C GLY A 117 46.00 -46.98 14.03
N SER A 118 45.07 -47.62 14.73
CA SER A 118 44.09 -46.98 15.61
C SER A 118 44.71 -46.67 16.98
N ILE A 119 44.41 -45.50 17.54
CA ILE A 119 44.83 -45.08 18.88
C ILE A 119 43.57 -44.82 19.70
N ALA A 120 43.26 -45.72 20.63
CA ALA A 120 42.10 -45.62 21.51
C ALA A 120 42.52 -45.06 22.88
N CYS A 121 42.03 -43.88 23.23
CA CYS A 121 42.36 -43.17 24.46
C CYS A 121 41.17 -43.20 25.41
N SER A 122 41.22 -44.03 26.46
CA SER A 122 40.10 -44.25 27.38
C SER A 122 39.90 -43.17 28.45
N GLY A 123 40.89 -42.28 28.63
CA GLY A 123 40.86 -41.23 29.64
C GLY A 123 40.18 -39.93 29.18
N GLU A 124 40.39 -38.87 29.96
CA GLU A 124 40.05 -37.51 29.55
C GLU A 124 40.90 -37.07 28.36
N VAL A 125 40.26 -36.40 27.42
CA VAL A 125 40.87 -35.91 26.18
C VAL A 125 40.50 -34.46 26.00
N GLN A 126 41.52 -33.64 25.78
CA GLN A 126 41.40 -32.21 25.52
C GLN A 126 41.80 -31.92 24.08
N PHE A 127 40.98 -31.16 23.36
CA PHE A 127 41.30 -30.64 22.04
C PHE A 127 41.44 -29.13 22.14
N ASP A 128 42.54 -28.60 21.66
CA ASP A 128 42.78 -27.17 21.51
C ASP A 128 42.94 -26.88 20.02
N LEU A 129 42.02 -26.12 19.42
CA LEU A 129 42.06 -25.77 17.99
C LEU A 129 42.61 -24.35 17.83
N GLU A 130 43.82 -24.24 17.30
CA GLU A 130 44.59 -22.98 17.26
C GLU A 130 45.31 -22.82 15.91
N SER A 131 45.61 -21.58 15.52
CA SER A 131 46.43 -21.27 14.35
C SER A 131 47.90 -21.17 14.75
N ARG A 132 48.81 -21.41 13.80
CA ARG A 132 50.25 -21.24 14.03
C ARG A 132 50.61 -19.81 14.43
N ALA A 133 49.85 -18.82 13.95
CA ALA A 133 50.01 -17.43 14.31
C ALA A 133 49.56 -17.16 15.75
N GLU A 134 48.44 -17.73 16.20
CA GLU A 134 47.97 -17.66 17.59
C GLU A 134 48.98 -18.26 18.55
N VAL A 135 49.50 -19.44 18.25
CA VAL A 135 50.53 -20.09 19.08
C VAL A 135 51.81 -19.24 19.16
N GLY A 136 52.21 -18.61 18.05
CA GLY A 136 53.33 -17.67 18.02
C GLY A 136 53.10 -16.39 18.82
N ARG A 137 51.85 -15.88 18.87
CA ARG A 137 51.47 -14.74 19.72
C ARG A 137 51.41 -15.13 21.20
N ALA A 138 50.81 -16.27 21.51
CA ALA A 138 50.69 -16.82 22.85
C ALA A 138 52.06 -17.09 23.49
N ALA A 139 53.06 -17.50 22.70
CA ALA A 139 54.44 -17.65 23.19
C ALA A 139 55.07 -16.32 23.63
N ARG A 140 54.57 -15.18 23.13
CA ARG A 140 55.04 -13.83 23.47
C ARG A 140 54.23 -13.17 24.59
N ASN A 141 52.98 -13.58 24.78
CA ASN A 141 52.13 -13.11 25.88
C ASN A 141 51.19 -14.24 26.37
N PRO A 142 51.49 -14.89 27.51
CA PRO A 142 50.72 -16.04 28.01
C PRO A 142 49.27 -15.70 28.40
N ASP A 143 48.99 -14.46 28.80
CA ASP A 143 47.66 -14.03 29.26
C ASP A 143 46.61 -13.99 28.14
N VAL A 144 47.03 -14.00 26.86
CA VAL A 144 46.14 -13.97 25.68
C VAL A 144 45.54 -15.36 25.38
N ARG A 145 46.08 -16.45 25.94
CA ARG A 145 45.73 -17.84 25.58
C ARG A 145 44.29 -18.26 25.88
N ALA A 146 43.64 -17.69 26.89
CA ALA A 146 42.38 -18.22 27.40
C ALA A 146 41.15 -17.72 26.61
N GLU A 147 41.24 -16.55 25.95
CA GLU A 147 40.07 -15.86 25.39
C GLU A 147 39.85 -16.10 23.89
N GLU A 148 40.85 -16.62 23.15
CA GLU A 148 40.80 -16.70 21.67
C GLU A 148 40.76 -18.12 21.08
N LYS A 149 40.89 -19.21 21.87
CA LYS A 149 40.95 -20.59 21.34
C LYS A 149 39.61 -21.34 21.42
N VAL A 150 39.44 -22.34 20.55
CA VAL A 150 38.37 -23.33 20.68
C VAL A 150 38.90 -24.50 21.50
N HIS A 151 38.33 -24.73 22.68
CA HIS A 151 38.70 -25.81 23.59
C HIS A 151 37.57 -26.84 23.66
N VAL A 152 37.91 -28.12 23.60
CA VAL A 152 36.94 -29.23 23.68
C VAL A 152 37.41 -30.24 24.71
N GLU A 153 36.53 -30.62 25.62
CA GLU A 153 36.76 -31.67 26.62
C GLU A 153 35.81 -32.84 26.36
N THR A 154 36.35 -34.04 26.32
CA THR A 154 35.59 -35.29 26.16
C THR A 154 36.39 -36.49 26.68
N ARG A 155 35.91 -37.70 26.43
CA ARG A 155 36.51 -38.97 26.88
C ARG A 155 36.41 -40.02 25.77
N GLU A 156 37.18 -41.09 25.90
CA GLU A 156 37.10 -42.28 25.02
C GLU A 156 37.27 -41.96 23.53
N VAL A 157 38.31 -41.18 23.19
CA VAL A 157 38.57 -40.80 21.80
C VAL A 157 39.37 -41.87 21.07
N VAL A 158 38.91 -42.24 19.88
CA VAL A 158 39.65 -43.08 18.95
C VAL A 158 40.21 -42.22 17.82
N PHE A 159 41.54 -42.19 17.68
CA PHE A 159 42.23 -41.53 16.59
C PHE A 159 42.74 -42.54 15.57
N ASN A 160 42.28 -42.45 14.33
CA ASN A 160 42.73 -43.30 13.24
C ASN A 160 43.88 -42.62 12.48
N ARG A 161 45.07 -43.23 12.54
CA ARG A 161 46.28 -42.67 11.92
C ARG A 161 46.21 -42.61 10.39
N THR A 162 45.47 -43.51 9.76
CA THR A 162 45.46 -43.65 8.29
C THR A 162 44.74 -42.47 7.65
N ASN A 163 43.52 -42.18 8.12
CA ASN A 163 42.67 -41.11 7.60
C ASN A 163 42.74 -39.81 8.43
N GLY A 164 43.36 -39.84 9.62
CA GLY A 164 43.49 -38.69 10.50
C GLY A 164 42.20 -38.26 11.19
N THR A 165 41.25 -39.19 11.43
CA THR A 165 39.98 -38.87 12.10
C THR A 165 40.05 -39.19 13.59
N ALA A 166 39.67 -38.23 14.45
CA ALA A 166 39.45 -38.43 15.88
C ALA A 166 37.94 -38.50 16.16
N ARG A 167 37.46 -39.54 16.85
CA ARG A 167 36.02 -39.73 17.09
C ARG A 167 35.73 -40.24 18.50
N THR A 168 34.63 -39.76 19.07
CA THR A 168 34.00 -40.30 20.30
C THR A 168 32.49 -40.12 20.22
N ASP A 169 31.73 -40.99 20.91
CA ASP A 169 30.29 -40.88 21.10
C ASP A 169 29.92 -40.36 22.51
N GLN A 170 30.92 -40.08 23.35
CA GLN A 170 30.75 -39.60 24.71
C GLN A 170 30.30 -38.12 24.76
N PRO A 171 29.79 -37.65 25.91
CA PRO A 171 29.50 -36.23 26.11
C PRO A 171 30.73 -35.34 25.82
N VAL A 172 30.46 -34.20 25.19
CA VAL A 172 31.47 -33.23 24.76
C VAL A 172 31.10 -31.89 25.37
N LYS A 173 32.07 -31.24 26.02
CA LYS A 173 31.97 -29.84 26.42
C LYS A 173 32.91 -29.01 25.57
N PHE A 174 32.48 -27.85 25.12
CA PHE A 174 33.32 -27.00 24.30
C PHE A 174 33.18 -25.53 24.66
N VAL A 175 34.26 -24.79 24.50
CA VAL A 175 34.38 -23.35 24.73
C VAL A 175 34.98 -22.74 23.47
N PHE A 176 34.46 -21.59 23.06
CA PHE A 176 34.94 -20.82 21.92
C PHE A 176 34.88 -19.33 22.28
N PRO A 177 35.54 -18.43 21.52
CA PRO A 177 35.74 -17.04 21.94
C PRO A 177 34.48 -16.27 22.35
N ASN A 178 33.31 -16.65 21.83
CA ASN A 178 32.05 -15.97 22.10
C ASN A 178 31.00 -16.90 22.75
N GLY A 179 31.40 -18.00 23.39
CA GLY A 179 30.41 -18.89 24.00
C GLY A 179 30.91 -20.22 24.55
N THR A 180 29.98 -20.97 25.11
CA THR A 180 30.20 -22.30 25.66
C THR A 180 29.06 -23.23 25.23
N GLY A 181 29.33 -24.52 25.14
CA GLY A 181 28.32 -25.49 24.76
C GLY A 181 28.64 -26.93 25.13
N GLU A 182 27.65 -27.77 24.91
CA GLU A 182 27.67 -29.20 25.16
C GLU A 182 27.07 -29.94 23.96
N ALA A 183 27.52 -31.18 23.73
CA ALA A 183 27.00 -32.07 22.71
C ALA A 183 27.20 -33.53 23.10
N LEU A 184 26.59 -34.44 22.35
CA LEU A 184 26.82 -35.88 22.42
C LEU A 184 27.65 -36.32 21.21
N GLY A 185 28.89 -36.71 21.47
CA GLY A 185 29.85 -37.18 20.47
C GLY A 185 30.45 -36.07 19.59
N VAL A 186 31.70 -36.29 19.18
CA VAL A 186 32.43 -35.43 18.25
C VAL A 186 33.26 -36.26 17.28
N GLU A 187 33.36 -35.78 16.06
CA GLU A 187 34.24 -36.29 15.01
C GLU A 187 35.07 -35.13 14.45
N TYR A 188 36.39 -35.26 14.49
CA TYR A 188 37.33 -34.28 13.99
C TYR A 188 38.15 -34.87 12.85
N HIS A 189 38.15 -34.18 11.69
CA HIS A 189 38.95 -34.59 10.54
C HIS A 189 40.19 -33.71 10.42
N SER A 190 41.35 -34.30 10.71
CA SER A 190 42.62 -33.56 10.77
C SER A 190 43.18 -33.15 9.41
N GLU A 191 42.68 -33.63 8.28
CA GLU A 191 43.12 -33.14 6.98
C GLU A 191 42.37 -31.86 6.60
N GLU A 192 41.04 -31.90 6.69
CA GLU A 192 40.11 -30.83 6.31
C GLU A 192 39.96 -29.75 7.39
N GLY A 193 40.24 -30.07 8.66
CA GLY A 193 40.03 -29.16 9.78
C GLY A 193 38.55 -28.94 10.08
N THR A 194 37.74 -29.99 9.92
CA THR A 194 36.31 -29.99 10.21
C THR A 194 36.03 -30.63 11.55
N VAL A 195 35.13 -30.02 12.32
CA VAL A 195 34.63 -30.55 13.61
C VAL A 195 33.14 -30.81 13.43
N ARG A 196 32.71 -32.05 13.70
CA ARG A 196 31.32 -32.46 13.66
C ARG A 196 30.86 -32.91 15.04
N LEU A 197 29.93 -32.17 15.63
CA LEU A 197 29.20 -32.59 16.82
C LEU A 197 28.02 -33.47 16.39
N LEU A 198 27.91 -34.67 16.95
CA LEU A 198 27.08 -35.75 16.39
C LEU A 198 25.61 -35.67 16.83
N GLY A 199 25.35 -35.25 18.06
CA GLY A 199 24.02 -35.29 18.68
C GLY A 199 23.83 -34.18 19.73
N ASN A 200 22.56 -33.84 20.01
CA ASN A 200 22.12 -33.00 21.15
C ASN A 200 22.99 -31.76 21.38
N VAL A 201 23.22 -30.99 20.33
CA VAL A 201 24.08 -29.80 20.39
C VAL A 201 23.31 -28.69 21.09
N GLN A 202 23.91 -28.11 22.13
CA GLN A 202 23.39 -26.93 22.81
C GLN A 202 24.56 -25.98 23.13
N PHE A 203 24.43 -24.71 22.78
CA PHE A 203 25.42 -23.71 23.16
C PHE A 203 24.79 -22.35 23.45
N SER A 204 25.53 -21.53 24.20
CA SER A 204 25.17 -20.16 24.51
C SER A 204 26.18 -19.20 23.89
N LEU A 205 25.69 -18.22 23.15
CA LEU A 205 26.50 -17.12 22.62
C LEU A 205 26.45 -15.94 23.58
N ILE A 206 27.63 -15.45 23.95
CA ILE A 206 27.83 -14.28 24.79
C ILE A 206 28.28 -13.14 23.89
N ALA A 207 27.61 -11.98 23.98
CA ALA A 207 28.01 -10.82 23.18
C ALA A 207 29.41 -10.35 23.61
N PRO A 208 30.32 -10.03 22.67
CA PRO A 208 31.67 -9.62 23.02
C PRO A 208 31.63 -8.38 23.91
N GLU A 209 32.29 -8.45 25.07
CA GLU A 209 32.49 -7.27 25.90
C GLU A 209 33.23 -6.22 25.08
N LYS A 210 32.77 -4.97 25.15
CA LYS A 210 33.54 -3.86 24.60
C LYS A 210 34.89 -3.84 25.31
N SER A 211 35.94 -4.24 24.61
CA SER A 211 37.29 -3.74 24.87
C SER A 211 37.31 -2.24 24.58
N ALA A 212 36.72 -1.45 25.49
CA ALA A 212 36.90 -0.02 25.57
C ALA A 212 37.79 0.23 26.77
N THR A 213 39.06 0.50 26.50
CA THR A 213 39.98 1.14 27.42
C THR A 213 39.35 2.43 27.96
N GLY A 214 38.84 2.39 29.19
CA GLY A 214 38.42 3.60 29.91
C GLY A 214 37.22 3.41 30.85
N LYS A 215 37.52 3.34 32.15
CA LYS A 215 36.64 3.48 33.33
C LYS A 215 35.47 2.49 33.44
N LYS A 216 35.61 1.60 34.43
CA LYS A 216 34.50 0.92 35.12
C LYS A 216 33.50 1.96 35.64
N THR A 217 32.45 2.24 34.89
CA THR A 217 31.17 2.68 35.46
C THR A 217 30.32 1.43 35.68
N ALA A 218 30.05 1.13 36.94
CA ALA A 218 29.07 0.13 37.35
C ALA A 218 27.70 0.45 36.72
N ASN A 219 26.95 -0.62 36.40
CA ASN A 219 25.68 -0.67 35.66
C ASN A 219 25.78 -0.93 34.15
N GLY A 220 26.67 -1.86 33.75
CA GLY A 220 26.48 -2.59 32.49
C GLY A 220 25.41 -3.66 32.70
N THR A 221 24.22 -3.48 32.13
CA THR A 221 23.23 -4.55 32.02
C THR A 221 23.87 -5.75 31.32
N GLU A 222 24.06 -6.83 32.06
CA GLU A 222 24.36 -8.17 31.56
C GLU A 222 23.46 -8.43 30.35
N LYS A 223 24.04 -8.59 29.16
CA LYS A 223 23.26 -8.94 27.97
C LYS A 223 22.93 -10.41 28.06
N ASP A 224 21.65 -10.74 28.16
CA ASP A 224 21.16 -12.13 28.22
C ASP A 224 21.77 -12.97 27.08
N PRO A 225 22.34 -14.15 27.38
CA PRO A 225 23.00 -15.00 26.38
C PRO A 225 21.98 -15.55 25.37
N ILE A 226 22.40 -15.70 24.11
CA ILE A 226 21.57 -16.34 23.07
C ILE A 226 21.78 -17.85 23.18
N ARG A 227 20.73 -18.59 23.50
CA ARG A 227 20.78 -20.06 23.56
C ARG A 227 20.45 -20.64 22.20
N VAL A 228 21.22 -21.61 21.74
CA VAL A 228 21.01 -22.30 20.47
C VAL A 228 21.03 -23.80 20.70
N THR A 229 20.08 -24.51 20.11
CA THR A 229 20.03 -25.98 20.12
C THR A 229 19.95 -26.52 18.69
N GLY A 230 20.43 -27.75 18.49
CA GLY A 230 20.39 -28.44 17.22
C GLY A 230 20.65 -29.93 17.35
N LYS A 231 20.34 -30.70 16.31
CA LYS A 231 20.61 -32.14 16.29
C LYS A 231 22.09 -32.44 16.11
N SER A 232 22.76 -31.71 15.22
CA SER A 232 24.18 -31.84 14.94
C SER A 232 24.75 -30.51 14.46
N LEU A 233 26.07 -30.35 14.56
CA LEU A 233 26.77 -29.14 14.13
C LEU A 233 28.05 -29.52 13.39
N ASP A 234 28.20 -29.02 12.17
CA ASP A 234 29.42 -29.11 11.39
C ASP A 234 30.11 -27.72 11.40
N PHE A 235 31.35 -27.66 11.85
CA PHE A 235 32.18 -26.47 11.82
C PHE A 235 33.36 -26.69 10.89
N GLU A 236 33.39 -25.92 9.81
CA GLU A 236 34.48 -25.89 8.84
C GLU A 236 35.38 -24.69 9.13
N ARG A 237 36.55 -24.95 9.72
CA ARG A 237 37.43 -23.88 10.20
C ARG A 237 37.98 -23.01 9.07
N GLU A 238 38.35 -23.61 7.93
CA GLU A 238 38.95 -22.88 6.80
C GLU A 238 37.94 -21.94 6.11
N SER A 239 36.71 -22.41 5.92
CA SER A 239 35.62 -21.61 5.34
C SER A 239 34.96 -20.71 6.40
N ARG A 240 35.26 -20.92 7.69
CA ARG A 240 34.67 -20.22 8.85
C ARG A 240 33.14 -20.32 8.85
N THR A 241 32.65 -21.51 8.51
CA THR A 241 31.24 -21.81 8.36
C THR A 241 30.81 -22.79 9.44
N MET A 242 29.72 -22.46 10.13
CA MET A 242 29.05 -23.31 11.10
C MET A 242 27.68 -23.70 10.55
N GLN A 243 27.40 -24.99 10.44
CA GLN A 243 26.13 -25.53 9.94
C GLN A 243 25.48 -26.37 11.03
N LEU A 244 24.35 -25.90 11.55
CA LEU A 244 23.49 -26.68 12.44
C LEU A 244 22.40 -27.37 11.62
N SER A 245 22.21 -28.65 11.88
CA SER A 245 21.10 -29.43 11.32
C SER A 245 20.02 -29.63 12.39
N GLY A 246 18.77 -29.47 11.97
CA GLY A 246 17.66 -29.27 12.88
C GLY A 246 16.99 -30.54 13.44
N PRO A 247 15.95 -30.35 14.28
CA PRO A 247 15.33 -29.04 14.58
C PRO A 247 16.31 -28.08 15.28
N VAL A 248 16.39 -26.84 14.79
CA VAL A 248 17.24 -25.78 15.32
C VAL A 248 16.34 -24.78 16.02
N GLU A 249 16.64 -24.51 17.29
CA GLU A 249 16.03 -23.42 18.05
C GLU A 249 17.11 -22.41 18.42
N ALA A 250 16.82 -21.12 18.27
CA ALA A 250 17.62 -20.08 18.88
C ALA A 250 16.72 -19.14 19.69
N GLU A 251 17.06 -18.93 20.95
CA GLU A 251 16.31 -18.15 21.91
C GLU A 251 17.17 -17.01 22.43
N ALA A 252 16.65 -15.79 22.29
CA ALA A 252 17.16 -14.56 22.87
C ALA A 252 16.04 -13.91 23.69
N ARG A 253 16.39 -12.94 24.56
CA ARG A 253 15.43 -12.27 25.47
C ARG A 253 14.12 -11.82 24.80
N ALA A 254 14.21 -11.35 23.56
CA ALA A 254 13.10 -10.74 22.84
C ALA A 254 12.84 -11.40 21.48
N ALA A 255 13.47 -12.54 21.18
CA ALA A 255 13.32 -13.20 19.88
C ALA A 255 13.50 -14.71 19.99
N HIS A 256 12.73 -15.44 19.20
CA HIS A 256 12.78 -16.89 19.09
C HIS A 256 12.79 -17.29 17.62
N LEU A 257 13.69 -18.19 17.25
CA LEU A 257 13.88 -18.66 15.89
C LEU A 257 13.77 -20.17 15.87
N HIS A 258 12.85 -20.67 15.06
CA HIS A 258 12.71 -22.09 14.72
C HIS A 258 13.14 -22.31 13.26
N ALA A 259 14.01 -23.29 13.00
CA ALA A 259 14.43 -23.64 11.65
C ALA A 259 14.85 -25.11 11.54
N GLY A 260 14.85 -25.66 10.32
CA GLY A 260 15.36 -27.01 10.08
C GLY A 260 16.85 -27.07 9.71
N LYS A 261 17.43 -25.96 9.23
CA LYS A 261 18.87 -25.80 9.02
C LYS A 261 19.28 -24.36 9.31
N LEU A 262 20.43 -24.19 9.96
CA LEU A 262 21.05 -22.89 10.21
C LEU A 262 22.50 -22.92 9.73
N THR A 263 22.89 -21.94 8.91
CA THR A 263 24.26 -21.76 8.44
C THR A 263 24.74 -20.36 8.84
N LEU A 264 25.80 -20.30 9.63
CA LEU A 264 26.44 -19.06 10.06
C LEU A 264 27.85 -19.01 9.44
N THR A 265 28.10 -17.96 8.68
CA THR A 265 29.44 -17.62 8.19
C THR A 265 30.05 -16.55 9.08
N LEU A 266 31.33 -16.70 9.38
CA LEU A 266 32.06 -15.84 10.31
C LEU A 266 33.16 -15.04 9.60
N ASP A 267 33.41 -13.83 10.10
CA ASP A 267 34.49 -12.96 9.64
C ASP A 267 35.88 -13.48 10.10
N LYS A 268 36.96 -12.75 9.79
CA LYS A 268 38.33 -13.19 10.11
C LYS A 268 38.63 -13.21 11.61
N ALA A 269 37.79 -12.54 12.41
CA ALA A 269 37.84 -12.51 13.86
C ALA A 269 36.79 -13.44 14.49
N PHE A 270 36.24 -14.39 13.71
CA PHE A 270 35.20 -15.34 14.14
C PHE A 270 33.92 -14.68 14.67
N ARG A 271 33.57 -13.49 14.14
CA ARG A 271 32.31 -12.80 14.44
C ARG A 271 31.27 -13.13 13.37
N ALA A 272 30.00 -13.11 13.74
CA ALA A 272 28.90 -13.33 12.79
C ALA A 272 28.98 -12.33 11.62
N GLU A 273 29.00 -12.83 10.40
CA GLU A 273 28.97 -12.02 9.17
C GLU A 273 27.63 -12.18 8.46
N LYS A 274 27.23 -13.43 8.19
CA LYS A 274 25.96 -13.76 7.55
C LYS A 274 25.38 -15.04 8.13
N LEU A 275 24.12 -14.95 8.54
CA LEU A 275 23.28 -16.05 9.00
C LEU A 275 22.26 -16.38 7.91
N THR A 276 22.11 -17.65 7.57
CA THR A 276 21.09 -18.14 6.67
C THR A 276 20.37 -19.32 7.32
N VAL A 277 19.05 -19.25 7.39
CA VAL A 277 18.19 -20.32 7.88
C VAL A 277 17.27 -20.81 6.77
N ALA A 278 17.06 -22.12 6.72
CA ALA A 278 16.34 -22.81 5.65
C ALA A 278 15.53 -23.99 6.22
N PRO A 279 14.62 -24.58 5.42
CA PRO A 279 13.81 -25.71 5.85
C PRO A 279 14.68 -26.95 6.05
N GLY A 280 14.26 -27.81 6.96
CA GLY A 280 14.90 -29.09 7.22
C GLY A 280 14.34 -30.20 6.33
N PRO A 281 14.67 -31.46 6.64
CA PRO A 281 14.07 -32.62 5.98
C PRO A 281 12.54 -32.70 6.09
N ASP A 282 11.97 -32.07 7.13
CA ASP A 282 10.51 -31.97 7.36
C ASP A 282 9.81 -30.92 6.48
N ARG A 283 10.59 -30.14 5.70
CA ARG A 283 10.13 -29.09 4.78
C ARG A 283 9.29 -27.99 5.45
N LYS A 284 9.41 -27.80 6.77
CA LYS A 284 8.80 -26.67 7.45
C LYS A 284 9.65 -25.42 7.25
N ASN A 285 9.01 -24.32 6.88
CA ASN A 285 9.69 -23.05 6.73
C ASN A 285 10.21 -22.55 8.08
N PRO A 286 11.38 -21.90 8.10
CA PRO A 286 11.81 -21.11 9.26
C PRO A 286 10.74 -20.13 9.73
N GLU A 287 10.67 -19.96 11.05
CA GLU A 287 9.82 -18.97 11.72
C GLU A 287 10.67 -18.17 12.71
N LEU A 288 10.57 -16.84 12.63
CA LEU A 288 11.23 -15.90 13.51
C LEU A 288 10.16 -15.07 14.23
N GLU A 289 10.05 -15.27 15.53
CA GLU A 289 9.20 -14.48 16.41
C GLU A 289 10.05 -13.45 17.15
N SER A 290 9.54 -12.25 17.31
CA SER A 290 10.22 -11.18 18.05
C SER A 290 9.22 -10.31 18.79
N GLN A 291 9.61 -9.81 19.96
CA GLN A 291 8.86 -8.86 20.76
C GLN A 291 9.62 -7.53 20.84
N GLY A 292 9.12 -6.51 20.14
CA GLY A 292 9.69 -5.17 20.16
C GLY A 292 8.86 -4.20 21.01
N ALA A 293 9.36 -2.98 21.16
CA ALA A 293 8.57 -1.84 21.67
C ALA A 293 7.30 -1.59 20.83
N ASP A 294 7.36 -2.02 19.57
CA ASP A 294 6.37 -1.94 18.52
C ASP A 294 5.30 -3.06 18.53
N GLY A 295 5.40 -3.99 19.47
CA GLY A 295 4.54 -5.18 19.56
C GLY A 295 5.23 -6.47 19.11
N SER A 296 4.45 -7.55 19.04
CA SER A 296 4.95 -8.86 18.60
C SER A 296 4.96 -8.96 17.07
N THR A 297 6.03 -9.49 16.51
CA THR A 297 6.20 -9.74 15.07
C THR A 297 6.53 -11.20 14.83
N ASN A 298 5.97 -11.79 13.78
CA ASN A 298 6.37 -13.09 13.26
C ASN A 298 6.79 -12.93 11.78
N LEU A 299 7.84 -13.61 11.37
CA LEU A 299 8.33 -13.70 10.00
C LEU A 299 8.60 -15.16 9.64
N SER A 300 8.06 -15.62 8.51
CA SER A 300 8.34 -16.91 7.91
C SER A 300 8.69 -16.76 6.43
N ALA A 301 9.65 -17.54 5.95
CA ALA A 301 10.01 -17.65 4.54
C ALA A 301 10.71 -19.00 4.32
N GLU A 302 10.85 -19.44 3.07
CA GLU A 302 11.66 -20.63 2.77
C GLU A 302 13.11 -20.40 3.20
N THR A 303 13.69 -19.25 2.86
CA THR A 303 15.02 -18.86 3.33
C THR A 303 14.97 -17.49 3.98
N ILE A 304 15.51 -17.38 5.21
CA ILE A 304 15.76 -16.09 5.87
C ILE A 304 17.27 -15.89 5.98
N THR A 305 17.76 -14.75 5.52
CA THR A 305 19.17 -14.36 5.58
C THR A 305 19.31 -13.08 6.38
N ALA A 306 20.19 -13.07 7.37
CA ALA A 306 20.56 -11.91 8.16
C ALA A 306 22.04 -11.56 7.94
N GLN A 307 22.34 -10.27 7.82
CA GLN A 307 23.70 -9.75 7.64
C GLN A 307 24.10 -8.83 8.79
N PHE A 308 25.31 -9.01 9.29
CA PHE A 308 25.83 -8.32 10.46
C PHE A 308 27.01 -7.43 10.09
N ALA A 309 27.10 -6.28 10.74
CA ALA A 309 28.31 -5.47 10.74
C ALA A 309 29.40 -6.14 11.60
N PRO A 310 30.70 -5.84 11.41
CA PRO A 310 31.79 -6.41 12.22
C PRO A 310 31.68 -6.19 13.74
N GLU A 311 30.89 -5.19 14.17
CA GLU A 311 30.59 -4.92 15.56
C GLU A 311 29.42 -5.76 16.12
N GLY A 312 28.82 -6.64 15.29
CA GLY A 312 27.73 -7.55 15.65
C GLY A 312 26.31 -6.97 15.46
N TRP A 313 26.17 -5.77 14.89
CA TRP A 313 24.86 -5.17 14.66
C TRP A 313 24.20 -5.74 13.41
N LEU A 314 22.91 -6.07 13.50
CA LEU A 314 22.12 -6.44 12.33
C LEU A 314 21.96 -5.24 11.39
N THR A 315 22.24 -5.45 10.11
CA THR A 315 22.19 -4.40 9.07
C THR A 315 21.11 -4.68 8.04
N LYS A 316 20.83 -5.96 7.78
CA LYS A 316 19.88 -6.40 6.77
C LYS A 316 19.26 -7.74 7.14
N ILE A 317 17.97 -7.90 6.86
CA ILE A 317 17.26 -9.18 6.87
C ILE A 317 16.60 -9.36 5.50
N GLU A 318 16.69 -10.55 4.93
CA GLU A 318 16.08 -10.90 3.65
C GLU A 318 15.32 -12.22 3.77
N GLY A 319 14.05 -12.23 3.39
CA GLY A 319 13.23 -13.42 3.19
C GLY A 319 13.09 -13.73 1.70
N THR A 320 13.17 -15.00 1.32
CA THR A 320 12.97 -15.47 -0.05
C THR A 320 12.14 -16.74 -0.06
N GLY A 321 11.15 -16.79 -0.95
CA GLY A 321 10.20 -17.88 -1.11
C GLY A 321 9.10 -17.82 -0.05
N ASN A 322 7.85 -17.66 -0.48
CA ASN A 322 6.66 -17.69 0.38
C ASN A 322 6.80 -16.84 1.66
N VAL A 323 7.30 -15.61 1.52
CA VAL A 323 7.50 -14.70 2.64
C VAL A 323 6.14 -14.33 3.23
N ARG A 324 6.00 -14.53 4.54
CA ARG A 324 4.83 -14.16 5.33
C ARG A 324 5.31 -13.46 6.58
N GLY A 325 4.63 -12.39 6.97
CA GLY A 325 4.86 -11.83 8.29
C GLY A 325 3.58 -11.28 8.87
N SER A 326 3.57 -11.20 10.19
CA SER A 326 2.51 -10.57 10.94
C SER A 326 3.09 -9.67 12.02
N ARG A 327 2.38 -8.58 12.32
CA ARG A 327 2.73 -7.65 13.39
C ARG A 327 1.46 -7.29 14.14
N ARG A 328 1.52 -7.39 15.47
CA ARG A 328 0.43 -6.93 16.34
C ARG A 328 0.86 -5.70 17.10
N THR A 329 0.25 -4.56 16.78
CA THR A 329 0.49 -3.28 17.46
C THR A 329 -0.77 -2.87 18.21
N GLY A 330 -0.80 -3.07 19.53
CA GLY A 330 -1.99 -2.79 20.34
C GLY A 330 -3.21 -3.62 19.91
N LYS A 331 -4.20 -2.95 19.30
CA LYS A 331 -5.46 -3.55 18.80
C LYS A 331 -5.46 -3.73 17.27
N GLU A 332 -4.36 -3.48 16.59
CA GLU A 332 -4.25 -3.69 15.14
C GLU A 332 -3.33 -4.88 14.85
N VAL A 333 -3.73 -5.68 13.87
CA VAL A 333 -2.95 -6.79 13.32
C VAL A 333 -2.69 -6.49 11.85
N ASP A 334 -1.41 -6.44 11.48
CA ASP A 334 -0.94 -6.30 10.11
C ASP A 334 -0.36 -7.64 9.65
N ASP A 335 -0.92 -8.22 8.60
CA ASP A 335 -0.39 -9.40 7.92
C ASP A 335 0.12 -9.01 6.54
N PHE A 336 1.28 -9.54 6.14
CA PHE A 336 1.77 -9.37 4.77
C PHE A 336 2.24 -10.69 4.15
N ARG A 337 2.16 -10.75 2.81
CA ARG A 337 2.67 -11.84 1.98
C ARG A 337 3.45 -11.28 0.79
N ALA A 338 4.51 -11.96 0.40
CA ALA A 338 5.32 -11.65 -0.78
C ALA A 338 6.17 -12.87 -1.21
N GLU A 339 6.74 -12.85 -2.40
CA GLU A 339 7.76 -13.84 -2.82
C GLU A 339 9.14 -13.50 -2.24
N HIS A 340 9.45 -12.21 -2.11
CA HIS A 340 10.71 -11.71 -1.55
C HIS A 340 10.45 -10.54 -0.62
N GLY A 341 11.23 -10.45 0.46
CA GLY A 341 11.23 -9.31 1.37
C GLY A 341 12.65 -8.95 1.80
N ALA A 342 13.00 -7.68 1.79
CA ALA A 342 14.29 -7.19 2.26
C ALA A 342 14.10 -5.99 3.18
N MET A 343 14.59 -6.10 4.41
CA MET A 343 14.57 -5.04 5.41
C MET A 343 15.99 -4.59 5.71
N LYS A 344 16.27 -3.30 5.51
CA LYS A 344 17.50 -2.65 6.00
C LYS A 344 17.22 -2.07 7.38
N LEU A 345 18.21 -2.12 8.26
CA LEU A 345 18.08 -1.66 9.64
C LEU A 345 19.07 -0.52 9.95
N TRP A 346 18.67 0.35 10.87
CA TRP A 346 19.56 1.27 11.52
C TRP A 346 20.43 0.52 12.55
N PRO A 347 21.77 0.47 12.38
CA PRO A 347 22.65 -0.18 13.33
C PRO A 347 22.53 0.47 14.73
N LYS A 348 22.85 -0.27 15.79
CA LYS A 348 22.77 0.13 17.23
C LYS A 348 21.36 0.24 17.81
N VAL A 349 20.36 0.66 17.04
CA VAL A 349 18.97 0.78 17.49
C VAL A 349 18.09 -0.39 17.06
N ASN A 350 18.55 -1.19 16.07
CA ASN A 350 17.85 -2.37 15.55
C ASN A 350 16.41 -2.06 15.09
N GLN A 351 16.24 -0.93 14.41
CA GLN A 351 14.95 -0.47 13.89
C GLN A 351 14.94 -0.51 12.36
N PRO A 352 13.78 -0.77 11.73
CA PRO A 352 13.65 -0.71 10.28
C PRO A 352 14.04 0.67 9.76
N LYS A 353 14.82 0.68 8.68
CA LYS A 353 15.15 1.87 7.89
C LYS A 353 14.36 1.86 6.59
N GLU A 354 14.29 0.70 5.96
CA GLU A 354 13.65 0.48 4.67
C GLU A 354 13.16 -0.96 4.61
N LEU A 355 11.96 -1.19 4.09
CA LEU A 355 11.39 -2.50 3.82
C LEU A 355 10.95 -2.54 2.36
N ASN A 356 11.46 -3.48 1.59
CA ASN A 356 11.06 -3.74 0.22
C ASN A 356 10.44 -5.14 0.12
N LEU A 357 9.20 -5.23 -0.34
CA LEU A 357 8.49 -6.48 -0.61
C LEU A 357 8.24 -6.61 -2.11
N LYS A 358 8.49 -7.80 -2.70
CA LYS A 358 8.34 -8.05 -4.14
C LYS A 358 7.64 -9.39 -4.40
N GLY A 359 6.92 -9.44 -5.52
CA GLY A 359 6.26 -10.63 -6.04
C GLY A 359 4.93 -10.90 -5.31
N GLY A 360 3.82 -10.46 -5.92
CA GLY A 360 2.47 -10.70 -5.41
C GLY A 360 2.25 -10.19 -3.98
N VAL A 361 2.62 -8.93 -3.71
CA VAL A 361 2.51 -8.35 -2.38
C VAL A 361 1.04 -8.15 -2.00
N GLU A 362 0.65 -8.74 -0.87
CA GLU A 362 -0.63 -8.50 -0.21
C GLU A 362 -0.35 -8.04 1.23
N LEU A 363 -0.89 -6.89 1.62
CA LEU A 363 -0.84 -6.36 2.98
C LEU A 363 -2.27 -6.21 3.47
N LYS A 364 -2.58 -6.83 4.61
CA LYS A 364 -3.89 -6.78 5.25
C LYS A 364 -3.73 -6.21 6.66
N THR A 365 -4.39 -5.10 6.92
CA THR A 365 -4.51 -4.52 8.26
C THR A 365 -5.91 -4.76 8.78
N GLN A 366 -6.02 -5.29 10.00
CA GLN A 366 -7.28 -5.50 10.69
C GLN A 366 -7.25 -4.80 12.06
N ALA A 367 -8.19 -3.90 12.28
CA ALA A 367 -8.33 -3.19 13.55
C ALA A 367 -9.42 -3.86 14.41
N ASP A 368 -9.02 -4.44 15.55
CA ASP A 368 -9.92 -5.13 16.49
C ASP A 368 -10.98 -4.17 17.08
N ALA A 369 -10.68 -2.87 17.16
CA ALA A 369 -11.52 -1.88 17.85
C ALA A 369 -12.82 -1.55 17.11
N ASN A 370 -12.80 -1.51 15.79
CA ASN A 370 -13.91 -1.07 14.95
C ASN A 370 -14.26 -2.07 13.84
N GLY A 371 -13.53 -3.18 13.74
CA GLY A 371 -13.72 -4.20 12.69
C GLY A 371 -13.30 -3.73 11.30
N GLU A 372 -12.58 -2.61 11.19
CA GLU A 372 -12.08 -2.09 9.93
C GLU A 372 -11.01 -3.04 9.37
N VAL A 373 -11.18 -3.39 8.09
CA VAL A 373 -10.20 -4.17 7.33
C VAL A 373 -9.73 -3.34 6.16
N ARG A 374 -8.41 -3.27 5.99
CA ARG A 374 -7.75 -2.64 4.85
C ARG A 374 -6.90 -3.69 4.15
N VAL A 375 -6.98 -3.75 2.83
CA VAL A 375 -6.22 -4.69 2.01
C VAL A 375 -5.54 -3.92 0.89
N LEU A 376 -4.21 -3.98 0.84
CA LEU A 376 -3.39 -3.46 -0.25
C LEU A 376 -2.84 -4.64 -1.06
N GLN A 377 -2.90 -4.53 -2.39
CA GLN A 377 -2.34 -5.50 -3.33
C GLN A 377 -1.48 -4.78 -4.37
N THR A 378 -0.27 -5.27 -4.60
CA THR A 378 0.65 -4.73 -5.62
C THR A 378 1.76 -5.74 -5.99
N GLY A 379 2.52 -5.48 -7.05
CA GLY A 379 3.69 -6.29 -7.42
C GLY A 379 4.92 -6.03 -6.55
N GLU A 380 5.12 -4.79 -6.11
CA GLU A 380 6.23 -4.37 -5.26
C GLU A 380 5.82 -3.21 -4.36
N LEU A 381 6.25 -3.25 -3.09
CA LEU A 381 5.97 -2.27 -2.06
C LEU A 381 7.28 -1.83 -1.40
N LEU A 382 7.53 -0.53 -1.38
CA LEU A 382 8.65 0.08 -0.67
C LEU A 382 8.12 0.91 0.50
N ALA A 383 8.57 0.59 1.72
CA ALA A 383 8.30 1.36 2.92
C ALA A 383 9.60 1.95 3.47
N GLU A 384 9.61 3.26 3.67
CA GLU A 384 10.70 4.03 4.25
C GLU A 384 10.34 4.48 5.66
N TYR A 385 11.28 4.34 6.58
CA TYR A 385 11.11 4.68 7.99
C TYR A 385 11.93 5.93 8.34
N ALA A 386 11.46 6.67 9.35
CA ALA A 386 12.21 7.77 9.94
C ALA A 386 13.47 7.28 10.65
N ASP A 387 14.32 8.22 11.05
CA ASP A 387 15.55 7.90 11.79
C ASP A 387 15.23 7.22 13.12
N GLY A 388 15.98 6.14 13.41
CA GLY A 388 15.70 5.32 14.57
C GLY A 388 16.10 5.98 15.89
N LYS A 389 15.18 6.03 16.86
CA LYS A 389 15.40 6.56 18.21
C LYS A 389 15.35 5.42 19.23
N LYS A 390 16.36 5.34 20.10
CA LYS A 390 16.45 4.27 21.10
C LYS A 390 15.24 4.28 22.02
N GLY A 391 14.56 3.14 22.14
CA GLY A 391 13.38 2.95 23.01
C GLY A 391 12.04 3.32 22.36
N GLU A 392 12.06 3.82 21.13
CA GLU A 392 10.85 4.09 20.35
C GLU A 392 10.62 3.03 19.26
N GLY A 393 9.40 3.00 18.74
CA GLY A 393 9.04 2.20 17.57
C GLY A 393 9.53 2.80 16.25
N GLY A 394 9.72 1.96 15.24
CA GLY A 394 10.01 2.43 13.87
C GLY A 394 8.82 3.17 13.29
N ARG A 395 8.98 4.46 12.98
CA ARG A 395 7.90 5.30 12.41
C ARG A 395 7.97 5.29 10.90
N LEU A 396 6.86 4.99 10.23
CA LEU A 396 6.75 5.13 8.79
C LEU A 396 6.89 6.61 8.41
N LYS A 397 7.64 6.85 7.34
CA LYS A 397 7.78 8.15 6.68
C LYS A 397 7.03 8.15 5.36
N ARG A 398 7.19 7.06 4.59
CA ARG A 398 6.64 6.93 3.24
C ARG A 398 6.41 5.47 2.91
N VAL A 399 5.31 5.16 2.23
CA VAL A 399 5.05 3.84 1.66
C VAL A 399 4.59 4.04 0.23
N GLN A 400 5.20 3.36 -0.73
CA GLN A 400 4.85 3.48 -2.14
C GLN A 400 4.79 2.12 -2.83
N THR A 401 3.87 1.98 -3.78
CA THR A 401 3.89 0.87 -4.74
C THR A 401 4.88 1.20 -5.87
N GLU A 402 5.65 0.22 -6.33
CA GLU A 402 6.55 0.35 -7.49
C GLU A 402 5.91 -0.14 -8.80
N GLY A 403 4.58 -0.11 -8.82
CA GLY A 403 3.73 -0.53 -9.93
C GLY A 403 2.26 -0.41 -9.54
N SER A 404 1.37 -0.94 -10.39
CA SER A 404 -0.07 -0.84 -10.17
C SER A 404 -0.45 -1.37 -8.79
N GLY A 405 -1.25 -0.60 -8.07
CA GLY A 405 -1.68 -0.92 -6.72
C GLY A 405 -3.19 -0.82 -6.58
N SER A 406 -3.76 -1.66 -5.72
CA SER A 406 -5.16 -1.58 -5.31
C SER A 406 -5.24 -1.56 -3.79
N ILE A 407 -5.97 -0.59 -3.22
CA ILE A 407 -6.30 -0.54 -1.80
C ILE A 407 -7.81 -0.66 -1.66
N GLU A 408 -8.26 -1.61 -0.84
CA GLU A 408 -9.64 -1.78 -0.44
C GLU A 408 -9.78 -1.55 1.06
N TRP A 409 -10.79 -0.78 1.48
CA TRP A 409 -11.09 -0.59 2.89
C TRP A 409 -12.59 -0.50 3.16
N THR A 410 -12.98 -0.85 4.36
CA THR A 410 -14.34 -0.70 4.87
C THR A 410 -14.38 0.35 5.96
N ASP A 411 -15.08 1.46 5.71
CA ASP A 411 -15.35 2.43 6.78
C ASP A 411 -16.29 1.76 7.80
N ALA A 412 -15.83 1.62 9.04
CA ALA A 412 -16.64 1.10 10.12
C ALA A 412 -17.85 2.01 10.40
N LEU A 413 -18.96 1.43 10.85
CA LEU A 413 -20.07 2.19 11.44
C LEU A 413 -19.49 3.05 12.56
N ALA A 414 -19.72 4.35 12.55
CA ALA A 414 -19.32 5.21 13.66
C ALA A 414 -20.00 4.70 14.95
N GLN A 415 -19.25 4.00 15.81
CA GLN A 415 -19.69 3.72 17.17
C GLN A 415 -19.53 5.01 17.97
N THR A 416 -20.58 5.82 18.04
CA THR A 416 -20.60 6.93 19.01
C THR A 416 -20.93 6.36 20.38
N GLY A 417 -20.02 6.54 21.33
CA GLY A 417 -20.17 6.22 22.75
C GLY A 417 -21.19 7.10 23.51
N THR A 418 -22.34 7.40 22.90
CA THR A 418 -23.45 8.10 23.58
C THR A 418 -24.73 7.30 23.37
N PRO A 419 -25.32 6.70 24.42
CA PRO A 419 -26.63 6.06 24.33
C PRO A 419 -27.69 7.11 23.98
N GLY A 420 -28.34 6.98 22.81
CA GLY A 420 -29.52 7.78 22.45
C GLY A 420 -29.49 8.51 21.10
N THR A 421 -28.36 8.59 20.40
CA THR A 421 -28.31 9.12 19.02
C THR A 421 -28.27 7.99 18.01
N ALA A 422 -29.29 7.91 17.14
CA ALA A 422 -29.34 6.93 16.05
C ALA A 422 -28.11 7.09 15.12
N ALA A 423 -27.38 6.00 14.93
CA ALA A 423 -26.26 5.90 14.01
C ALA A 423 -26.76 5.99 12.56
N ASN A 424 -26.44 7.09 11.86
CA ASN A 424 -26.80 7.29 10.45
C ASN A 424 -25.60 7.18 9.49
N GLY A 425 -24.55 6.43 9.86
CA GLY A 425 -23.47 6.10 8.94
C GLY A 425 -23.63 4.68 8.43
N ALA A 426 -24.06 4.47 7.19
CA ALA A 426 -24.02 3.15 6.57
C ALA A 426 -22.55 2.74 6.31
N ALA A 427 -22.20 1.48 6.57
CA ALA A 427 -20.88 0.96 6.25
C ALA A 427 -20.60 1.16 4.75
N ALA A 428 -19.44 1.72 4.44
CA ALA A 428 -19.01 2.00 3.07
C ALA A 428 -17.79 1.14 2.74
N ARG A 429 -17.82 0.46 1.59
CA ARG A 429 -16.65 -0.22 1.04
C ARG A 429 -16.09 0.64 -0.07
N THR A 430 -14.81 0.95 0.02
CA THR A 430 -14.12 1.73 -1.00
C THR A 430 -12.94 0.94 -1.56
N LYS A 431 -12.79 0.99 -2.88
CA LYS A 431 -11.64 0.46 -3.62
C LYS A 431 -10.99 1.59 -4.38
N LEU A 432 -9.67 1.72 -4.25
CA LEU A 432 -8.83 2.66 -4.99
C LEU A 432 -7.81 1.87 -5.79
N GLN A 433 -7.71 2.17 -7.08
CA GLN A 433 -6.69 1.61 -7.98
C GLN A 433 -5.94 2.76 -8.68
N ALA A 434 -4.64 2.56 -8.91
CA ALA A 434 -3.81 3.45 -9.71
C ALA A 434 -2.54 2.73 -10.20
N ASP A 435 -1.84 3.32 -11.17
CA ASP A 435 -0.53 2.81 -11.63
C ASP A 435 0.54 2.94 -10.55
N LYS A 436 0.39 3.92 -9.64
CA LYS A 436 1.22 4.09 -8.45
C LYS A 436 0.41 4.70 -7.30
N LEU A 437 0.55 4.13 -6.12
CA LEU A 437 0.00 4.64 -4.87
C LEU A 437 1.14 4.99 -3.92
N GLU A 438 1.05 6.15 -3.27
CA GLU A 438 2.03 6.62 -2.30
C GLU A 438 1.32 7.21 -1.07
N MET A 439 1.72 6.77 0.11
CA MET A 439 1.26 7.25 1.40
C MET A 439 2.40 7.96 2.13
N GLU A 440 2.17 9.21 2.52
CA GLU A 440 3.09 9.99 3.32
C GLU A 440 2.60 10.13 4.76
N PHE A 441 3.56 10.08 5.68
CA PHE A 441 3.32 10.08 7.11
C PHE A 441 3.95 11.31 7.79
N GLY A 442 3.34 11.77 8.87
CA GLY A 442 3.87 12.84 9.71
C GLY A 442 5.00 12.37 10.63
N GLU A 443 5.57 13.30 11.39
CA GLU A 443 6.65 13.01 12.36
C GLU A 443 6.25 12.01 13.46
N GLU A 444 4.96 11.94 13.77
CA GLU A 444 4.38 11.00 14.74
C GLU A 444 4.00 9.64 14.11
N GLY A 445 4.25 9.45 12.81
CA GLY A 445 3.90 8.23 12.09
C GLY A 445 2.43 8.15 11.68
N ASN A 446 1.67 9.25 11.80
CA ASN A 446 0.28 9.33 11.36
C ASN A 446 0.19 9.59 9.85
N ALA A 447 -0.68 8.87 9.14
CA ALA A 447 -0.90 9.08 7.71
C ALA A 447 -1.46 10.49 7.45
N ARG A 448 -0.91 11.21 6.46
CA ARG A 448 -1.27 12.61 6.15
C ARG A 448 -1.72 12.82 4.71
N ARG A 449 -1.12 12.11 3.76
CA ARG A 449 -1.38 12.31 2.34
C ARG A 449 -1.34 10.99 1.60
N LEU A 450 -2.37 10.72 0.82
CA LEU A 450 -2.43 9.61 -0.13
C LEU A 450 -2.39 10.20 -1.54
N ILE A 451 -1.44 9.74 -2.34
CA ILE A 451 -1.21 10.19 -3.72
C ILE A 451 -1.45 8.99 -4.64
N ALA A 452 -2.29 9.18 -5.64
CA ALA A 452 -2.59 8.20 -6.67
C ALA A 452 -2.18 8.78 -8.02
N THR A 453 -1.34 8.07 -8.77
CA THR A 453 -0.81 8.54 -10.06
C THR A 453 -1.07 7.49 -11.14
N GLY A 454 -1.62 7.94 -12.27
CA GLY A 454 -1.92 7.09 -13.43
C GLY A 454 -3.18 6.24 -13.21
N ASN A 455 -4.08 6.26 -14.20
CA ASN A 455 -5.30 5.43 -14.24
C ASN A 455 -6.06 5.34 -12.91
N VAL A 456 -6.26 6.47 -12.24
CA VAL A 456 -6.92 6.50 -10.92
C VAL A 456 -8.37 6.09 -11.10
N LEU A 457 -8.80 5.06 -10.35
CA LEU A 457 -10.17 4.57 -10.27
C LEU A 457 -10.55 4.37 -8.80
N THR A 458 -11.57 5.08 -8.37
CA THR A 458 -12.18 4.91 -7.05
C THR A 458 -13.60 4.40 -7.20
N GLU A 459 -13.91 3.29 -6.55
CA GLU A 459 -15.25 2.72 -6.46
C GLU A 459 -15.68 2.74 -5.00
N ARG A 460 -16.82 3.34 -4.71
CA ARG A 460 -17.36 3.42 -3.35
C ARG A 460 -18.80 2.92 -3.32
N ALA A 461 -19.01 1.85 -2.58
CA ALA A 461 -20.31 1.24 -2.33
C ALA A 461 -20.78 1.60 -0.93
N VAL A 462 -21.96 2.22 -0.84
CA VAL A 462 -22.63 2.54 0.43
C VAL A 462 -23.97 1.82 0.43
N SER A 463 -24.31 1.15 1.53
CA SER A 463 -25.57 0.40 1.62
C SER A 463 -26.78 1.29 1.30
N GLY A 464 -27.64 0.82 0.39
CA GLY A 464 -28.85 1.53 -0.05
C GLY A 464 -28.63 2.71 -1.01
N LYS A 465 -27.40 2.98 -1.47
CA LYS A 465 -27.10 4.03 -2.45
C LYS A 465 -26.50 3.45 -3.73
N PRO A 466 -26.68 4.12 -4.89
CA PRO A 466 -25.97 3.77 -6.10
C PRO A 466 -24.46 3.79 -5.91
N MET A 467 -23.74 2.91 -6.60
CA MET A 467 -22.28 2.89 -6.57
C MET A 467 -21.71 4.22 -7.09
N GLN A 468 -20.74 4.75 -6.36
CA GLN A 468 -20.04 5.98 -6.69
C GLN A 468 -18.72 5.62 -7.36
N ILE A 469 -18.50 6.11 -8.58
CA ILE A 469 -17.29 5.88 -9.36
C ILE A 469 -16.64 7.22 -9.66
N ALA A 470 -15.34 7.33 -9.41
CA ALA A 470 -14.52 8.46 -9.81
C ALA A 470 -13.29 7.98 -10.57
N THR A 471 -13.00 8.58 -11.72
CA THR A 471 -11.76 8.34 -12.47
C THR A 471 -11.01 9.63 -12.75
N ALA A 472 -9.68 9.55 -12.79
CA ALA A 472 -8.79 10.69 -13.07
C ALA A 472 -7.39 10.21 -13.52
N GLN A 473 -6.56 11.11 -14.04
CA GLN A 473 -5.15 10.83 -14.31
C GLN A 473 -4.32 10.77 -13.02
N SER A 474 -4.65 11.62 -12.04
CA SER A 474 -4.00 11.63 -10.73
C SER A 474 -4.95 12.14 -9.65
N GLY A 475 -4.65 11.84 -8.40
CA GLY A 475 -5.41 12.32 -7.26
C GLY A 475 -4.59 12.41 -5.99
N VAL A 476 -4.95 13.35 -5.12
CA VAL A 476 -4.35 13.56 -3.80
C VAL A 476 -5.47 13.64 -2.77
N ALA A 477 -5.39 12.84 -1.72
CA ALA A 477 -6.27 12.92 -0.56
C ALA A 477 -5.48 13.34 0.68
N LEU A 478 -5.96 14.38 1.36
CA LEU A 478 -5.46 14.80 2.66
C LEU A 478 -6.19 14.03 3.76
N LEU A 479 -5.44 13.44 4.67
CA LEU A 479 -5.95 12.55 5.71
C LEU A 479 -6.03 13.24 7.07
N LEU A 480 -7.04 12.85 7.85
CA LEU A 480 -7.21 13.29 9.22
C LEU A 480 -6.46 12.35 10.17
N VAL A 481 -5.91 12.90 11.26
CA VAL A 481 -5.27 12.11 12.32
C VAL A 481 -6.24 11.09 12.93
N SER A 482 -7.52 11.44 13.02
CA SER A 482 -8.60 10.59 13.51
C SER A 482 -9.03 9.48 12.52
N GLY A 483 -8.39 9.39 11.35
CA GLY A 483 -8.82 8.54 10.25
C GLY A 483 -9.79 9.22 9.28
N GLY A 484 -9.86 8.68 8.05
CA GLY A 484 -10.59 9.27 6.93
C GLY A 484 -9.86 10.46 6.28
N TRP A 485 -10.50 11.09 5.30
CA TRP A 485 -9.96 12.23 4.55
C TRP A 485 -10.67 13.55 4.88
N SER A 486 -9.96 14.66 4.72
CA SER A 486 -10.47 16.04 4.89
C SER A 486 -10.76 16.70 3.53
N GLN A 487 -9.86 16.51 2.57
CA GLN A 487 -9.96 17.01 1.20
C GLN A 487 -9.45 15.98 0.21
N MET A 488 -10.04 15.95 -0.98
CA MET A 488 -9.58 15.14 -2.11
C MET A 488 -9.55 16.00 -3.37
N ASP A 489 -8.44 15.98 -4.09
CA ASP A 489 -8.23 16.67 -5.36
C ASP A 489 -7.97 15.64 -6.45
N LEU A 490 -8.70 15.71 -7.56
CA LEU A 490 -8.58 14.83 -8.73
C LEU A 490 -8.22 15.67 -9.95
N GLN A 491 -7.21 15.25 -10.72
CA GLN A 491 -6.68 15.99 -11.85
C GLN A 491 -6.60 15.13 -13.12
N GLY A 492 -6.96 15.74 -14.25
CA GLY A 492 -6.86 15.18 -15.59
C GLY A 492 -8.04 14.27 -15.94
N ASN A 493 -8.86 14.69 -16.92
CA ASN A 493 -9.99 13.93 -17.45
C ASN A 493 -10.89 13.32 -16.35
N VAL A 494 -11.21 14.11 -15.33
CA VAL A 494 -12.01 13.65 -14.19
C VAL A 494 -13.39 13.24 -14.67
N ARG A 495 -13.82 12.03 -14.33
CA ARG A 495 -15.20 11.57 -14.54
C ARG A 495 -15.78 11.01 -13.25
N LEU A 496 -16.99 11.46 -12.93
CA LEU A 496 -17.75 11.06 -11.75
C LEU A 496 -19.04 10.41 -12.20
N LYS A 497 -19.48 9.36 -11.51
CA LYS A 497 -20.75 8.69 -11.77
C LYS A 497 -21.39 8.19 -10.47
N GLU A 498 -22.69 8.46 -10.31
CA GLU A 498 -23.51 7.96 -9.20
C GLU A 498 -24.97 7.77 -9.66
N GLY A 499 -25.34 6.53 -10.02
CA GLY A 499 -26.62 6.25 -10.66
C GLY A 499 -26.74 6.99 -12.00
N ASP A 500 -27.81 7.76 -12.18
CA ASP A 500 -28.04 8.60 -13.37
C ASP A 500 -27.25 9.91 -13.34
N ARG A 501 -26.61 10.25 -12.21
CA ARG A 501 -25.82 11.48 -12.08
C ARG A 501 -24.40 11.27 -12.57
N GLY A 502 -23.90 12.23 -13.33
CA GLY A 502 -22.55 12.24 -13.87
C GLY A 502 -21.90 13.62 -13.76
N GLY A 503 -20.58 13.64 -13.63
CA GLY A 503 -19.76 14.85 -13.64
C GLY A 503 -18.52 14.64 -14.48
N GLN A 504 -18.08 15.68 -15.20
CA GLN A 504 -16.82 15.68 -15.94
C GLN A 504 -16.10 17.01 -15.73
N ALA A 505 -14.77 16.98 -15.63
CA ALA A 505 -13.95 18.18 -15.49
C ALA A 505 -12.47 17.89 -15.77
N ASP A 506 -11.66 18.94 -15.96
CA ASP A 506 -10.20 18.81 -15.93
C ASP A 506 -9.68 18.64 -14.49
N HIS A 507 -10.36 19.24 -13.50
CA HIS A 507 -10.03 19.16 -12.09
C HIS A 507 -11.29 19.11 -11.21
N ALA A 508 -11.26 18.30 -10.15
CA ALA A 508 -12.30 18.24 -9.13
C ALA A 508 -11.73 18.27 -7.71
N THR A 509 -12.27 19.14 -6.85
CA THR A 509 -11.93 19.22 -5.42
C THR A 509 -13.15 18.87 -4.58
N PHE A 510 -12.96 17.99 -3.60
CA PHE A 510 -13.96 17.62 -2.61
C PHE A 510 -13.48 18.03 -1.22
N VAL A 511 -14.32 18.76 -0.48
CA VAL A 511 -14.03 19.17 0.90
C VAL A 511 -15.07 18.54 1.82
N ARG A 512 -14.63 17.68 2.73
CA ARG A 512 -15.53 16.88 3.56
C ARG A 512 -16.28 17.72 4.60
N ALA A 513 -15.59 18.66 5.24
CA ALA A 513 -16.16 19.49 6.31
C ALA A 513 -17.35 20.34 5.83
N THR A 514 -17.27 20.89 4.62
CA THR A 514 -18.32 21.72 4.01
C THR A 514 -19.24 20.91 3.07
N GLN A 515 -18.96 19.62 2.88
CA GLN A 515 -19.60 18.74 1.88
C GLN A 515 -19.71 19.39 0.50
N THR A 516 -18.60 19.99 0.06
CA THR A 516 -18.53 20.72 -1.21
C THR A 516 -17.81 19.89 -2.25
N ALA A 517 -18.34 19.86 -3.47
CA ALA A 517 -17.62 19.38 -4.65
C ALA A 517 -17.50 20.53 -5.65
N LEU A 518 -16.28 20.80 -6.10
CA LEU A 518 -15.95 21.84 -7.05
C LEU A 518 -15.40 21.19 -8.31
N LEU A 519 -16.02 21.44 -9.46
CA LEU A 519 -15.56 21.02 -10.78
C LEU A 519 -15.05 22.24 -11.56
N THR A 520 -13.86 22.13 -12.13
CA THR A 520 -13.22 23.23 -12.89
C THR A 520 -12.53 22.72 -14.15
N GLY A 521 -12.57 23.54 -15.20
CA GLY A 521 -12.02 23.19 -16.51
C GLY A 521 -12.97 22.26 -17.25
N LYS A 522 -13.66 22.81 -18.27
CA LYS A 522 -14.69 22.09 -19.04
C LYS A 522 -15.69 21.33 -18.15
N ALA A 523 -16.13 21.96 -17.06
CA ALA A 523 -16.99 21.30 -16.09
C ALA A 523 -18.36 21.03 -16.71
N LEU A 524 -18.80 19.77 -16.64
CA LEU A 524 -20.08 19.29 -17.10
C LEU A 524 -20.73 18.49 -15.97
N ALA A 525 -21.97 18.81 -15.68
CA ALA A 525 -22.81 18.10 -14.73
C ALA A 525 -24.06 17.58 -15.45
N ARG A 526 -24.42 16.33 -15.21
CA ARG A 526 -25.54 15.69 -15.88
C ARG A 526 -26.33 14.83 -14.92
N ASP A 527 -27.64 14.77 -15.10
CA ASP A 527 -28.52 13.77 -14.51
C ASP A 527 -29.46 13.18 -15.60
N ALA A 528 -30.52 12.48 -15.17
CA ALA A 528 -31.49 11.88 -16.08
C ALA A 528 -32.24 12.91 -16.96
N ASN A 529 -32.38 14.16 -16.51
CA ASN A 529 -33.23 15.17 -17.13
C ASN A 529 -32.44 16.39 -17.62
N THR A 530 -31.27 16.66 -17.06
CA THR A 530 -30.55 17.92 -17.26
C THR A 530 -29.08 17.70 -17.54
N GLU A 531 -28.50 18.57 -18.36
CA GLU A 531 -27.07 18.71 -18.54
C GLU A 531 -26.71 20.20 -18.38
N THR A 532 -25.64 20.51 -17.65
CA THR A 532 -25.15 21.87 -17.43
C THR A 532 -23.64 21.90 -17.62
N GLN A 533 -23.17 22.86 -18.41
CA GLN A 533 -21.77 23.08 -18.72
C GLN A 533 -21.35 24.49 -18.32
N ALA A 534 -20.20 24.62 -17.68
CA ALA A 534 -19.59 25.90 -17.33
C ALA A 534 -18.08 25.73 -17.07
N PRO A 535 -17.27 26.80 -17.08
CA PRO A 535 -15.88 26.73 -16.61
C PRO A 535 -15.73 26.26 -15.15
N ARG A 536 -16.71 26.60 -14.30
CA ARG A 536 -16.72 26.29 -12.87
C ARG A 536 -18.12 25.88 -12.42
N ILE A 537 -18.24 24.72 -11.76
CA ILE A 537 -19.49 24.26 -11.13
C ILE A 537 -19.20 23.84 -9.69
N THR A 538 -19.93 24.40 -8.73
CA THR A 538 -19.83 24.08 -7.30
C THR A 538 -21.11 23.44 -6.81
N PHE A 539 -21.00 22.34 -6.06
CA PHE A 539 -22.10 21.64 -5.41
C PHE A 539 -21.93 21.69 -3.90
N VAL A 540 -23.00 22.00 -3.18
CA VAL A 540 -23.06 21.92 -1.72
C VAL A 540 -24.07 20.83 -1.34
N GLN A 541 -23.57 19.64 -0.96
CA GLN A 541 -24.41 18.46 -0.80
C GLN A 541 -25.41 18.58 0.36
N THR A 542 -25.05 19.29 1.43
CA THR A 542 -25.92 19.52 2.59
C THR A 542 -27.19 20.27 2.20
N THR A 543 -27.07 21.35 1.43
CA THR A 543 -28.18 22.25 1.05
C THR A 543 -28.82 21.87 -0.28
N GLY A 544 -28.11 21.11 -1.13
CA GLY A 544 -28.50 20.80 -2.50
C GLY A 544 -28.21 21.94 -3.49
N GLU A 545 -27.50 22.99 -3.05
CA GLU A 545 -27.16 24.16 -3.87
C GLU A 545 -26.16 23.82 -4.97
N ILE A 546 -26.38 24.38 -6.15
CA ILE A 546 -25.55 24.24 -7.35
C ILE A 546 -25.25 25.65 -7.86
N ARG A 547 -23.98 25.97 -8.06
CA ARG A 547 -23.55 27.24 -8.66
C ARG A 547 -22.71 26.96 -9.90
N ALA A 548 -23.08 27.54 -11.03
CA ALA A 548 -22.29 27.47 -12.25
C ALA A 548 -21.93 28.89 -12.72
N GLU A 549 -20.68 29.09 -13.13
CA GLU A 549 -20.11 30.42 -13.38
C GLU A 549 -19.20 30.41 -14.62
N GLY A 550 -19.20 31.53 -15.36
CA GLY A 550 -18.28 31.77 -16.49
C GLY A 550 -18.85 31.45 -17.85
N GLY A 551 -20.17 31.63 -18.05
CA GLY A 551 -20.85 31.28 -19.30
C GLY A 551 -21.46 29.89 -19.22
N VAL A 552 -22.59 29.81 -18.53
CA VAL A 552 -23.37 28.60 -18.31
C VAL A 552 -24.16 28.26 -19.56
N ARG A 553 -24.17 26.98 -19.91
CA ARG A 553 -25.10 26.39 -20.88
C ARG A 553 -25.77 25.19 -20.24
N SER A 554 -27.10 25.20 -20.22
CA SER A 554 -27.89 24.11 -19.68
C SER A 554 -28.88 23.61 -20.73
N THR A 555 -29.05 22.30 -20.79
CA THR A 555 -30.06 21.64 -21.60
C THR A 555 -30.95 20.81 -20.69
N ASP A 556 -32.25 20.95 -20.86
CA ASP A 556 -33.24 20.14 -20.19
C ASP A 556 -33.92 19.21 -21.20
N PHE A 557 -33.75 17.91 -21.01
CA PHE A 557 -34.23 16.84 -21.89
C PHE A 557 -35.64 16.37 -21.55
N SER A 558 -36.26 16.88 -20.48
CA SER A 558 -37.51 16.29 -20.01
C SER A 558 -38.65 16.56 -21.01
N ALA A 559 -39.12 15.50 -21.68
CA ALA A 559 -40.30 15.55 -22.55
C ALA A 559 -41.61 15.69 -21.75
N LYS A 560 -41.56 15.44 -20.43
CA LYS A 560 -42.68 15.43 -19.48
C LYS A 560 -42.50 16.43 -18.31
N GLY A 561 -42.10 17.67 -18.61
CA GLY A 561 -42.27 18.80 -17.69
C GLY A 561 -41.10 19.01 -16.74
N SER A 562 -40.22 19.90 -17.15
CA SER A 562 -39.24 20.58 -16.33
C SER A 562 -39.49 22.07 -16.48
N GLY A 563 -40.23 22.66 -15.54
CA GLY A 563 -40.67 24.04 -15.68
C GLY A 563 -41.64 24.25 -16.86
N ALA A 564 -41.82 25.52 -17.22
CA ALA A 564 -42.64 25.99 -18.33
C ALA A 564 -42.30 25.30 -19.67
N GLN A 565 -43.20 24.46 -20.20
CA GLN A 565 -42.95 23.76 -21.47
C GLN A 565 -43.56 24.54 -22.64
N LEU A 566 -42.70 25.07 -23.50
CA LEU A 566 -43.08 25.81 -24.71
C LEU A 566 -43.12 24.92 -25.96
N ALA A 567 -42.38 23.81 -26.00
CA ALA A 567 -42.42 22.85 -27.11
C ALA A 567 -42.01 21.43 -26.68
N PRO A 568 -42.35 20.38 -27.45
CA PRO A 568 -41.98 18.99 -27.17
C PRO A 568 -40.52 18.67 -27.58
N VAL A 569 -39.59 19.60 -27.37
CA VAL A 569 -38.15 19.45 -27.65
C VAL A 569 -37.36 19.90 -26.42
N PRO A 570 -36.08 19.50 -26.28
CA PRO A 570 -35.25 19.95 -25.16
C PRO A 570 -35.19 21.48 -25.07
N ALA A 571 -35.33 22.01 -23.85
CA ALA A 571 -35.14 23.43 -23.58
C ALA A 571 -33.65 23.70 -23.38
N ASN A 572 -33.12 24.74 -24.03
CA ASN A 572 -31.73 25.14 -23.87
C ASN A 572 -31.68 26.53 -23.26
N ILE A 573 -30.72 26.75 -22.36
CA ILE A 573 -30.59 27.99 -21.60
C ILE A 573 -29.12 28.37 -21.56
N ALA A 574 -28.82 29.63 -21.83
CA ALA A 574 -27.49 30.21 -21.68
C ALA A 574 -27.56 31.46 -20.79
N ALA A 575 -26.55 31.66 -19.95
CA ALA A 575 -26.40 32.85 -19.10
C ALA A 575 -24.95 32.97 -18.60
N ASP A 576 -24.60 34.08 -17.96
CA ASP A 576 -23.28 34.26 -17.35
C ASP A 576 -23.11 33.37 -16.11
N THR A 577 -24.18 33.23 -15.31
CA THR A 577 -24.22 32.44 -14.07
C THR A 577 -25.52 31.67 -13.91
N MET A 578 -25.47 30.60 -13.11
CA MET A 578 -26.65 29.85 -12.68
C MET A 578 -26.56 29.52 -11.18
N GLN A 579 -27.67 29.71 -10.48
CA GLN A 579 -27.88 29.28 -9.10
C GLN A 579 -29.07 28.32 -9.04
N GLY A 580 -28.78 27.05 -8.80
CA GLY A 580 -29.74 25.97 -8.72
C GLY A 580 -29.87 25.39 -7.32
N ASN A 581 -31.00 24.75 -7.04
CA ASN A 581 -31.16 23.92 -5.86
C ASN A 581 -31.87 22.61 -6.24
N SER A 582 -31.14 21.51 -6.09
CA SER A 582 -31.63 20.17 -6.47
C SER A 582 -32.77 19.65 -5.60
N LYS A 583 -32.96 20.19 -4.40
CA LYS A 583 -34.05 19.79 -3.49
C LYS A 583 -35.36 20.55 -3.75
N THR A 584 -35.27 21.82 -4.14
CA THR A 584 -36.46 22.66 -4.42
C THR A 584 -36.85 22.71 -5.89
N GLY A 585 -35.98 22.24 -6.80
CA GLY A 585 -36.21 22.31 -8.24
C GLY A 585 -36.14 23.73 -8.81
N ARG A 586 -35.50 24.67 -8.10
CA ARG A 586 -35.28 26.04 -8.55
C ARG A 586 -33.98 26.15 -9.35
N ALA A 587 -34.00 26.89 -10.46
CA ALA A 587 -32.81 27.32 -11.19
C ALA A 587 -32.93 28.77 -11.64
N LEU A 588 -32.04 29.64 -11.17
CA LEU A 588 -31.96 31.04 -11.57
C LEU A 588 -30.75 31.22 -12.50
N TYR A 589 -31.02 31.60 -13.74
CA TYR A 589 -30.02 31.99 -14.73
C TYR A 589 -29.94 33.52 -14.78
N ALA A 590 -28.76 34.08 -14.61
CA ALA A 590 -28.58 35.53 -14.50
C ALA A 590 -27.37 36.01 -15.31
N GLY A 591 -27.50 37.22 -15.87
CA GLY A 591 -26.56 37.81 -16.81
C GLY A 591 -26.82 37.28 -18.21
N HIS A 592 -27.42 38.11 -19.06
CA HIS A 592 -27.71 37.81 -20.47
C HIS A 592 -28.42 36.45 -20.66
N ALA A 593 -29.45 36.19 -19.83
CA ALA A 593 -30.14 34.92 -19.84
C ALA A 593 -30.96 34.75 -21.12
N ARG A 594 -30.75 33.64 -21.82
CA ARG A 594 -31.46 33.27 -23.04
C ARG A 594 -31.94 31.83 -22.97
N LEU A 595 -33.24 31.62 -23.10
CA LEU A 595 -33.90 30.33 -23.21
C LEU A 595 -34.45 30.15 -24.62
N TRP A 596 -34.30 28.97 -25.19
CA TRP A 596 -34.95 28.61 -26.44
C TRP A 596 -35.44 27.16 -26.44
N GLN A 597 -36.63 26.96 -27.01
CA GLN A 597 -37.28 25.66 -27.11
C GLN A 597 -38.17 25.64 -28.35
N GLY A 598 -37.75 24.90 -29.39
CA GLY A 598 -38.40 24.93 -30.70
C GLY A 598 -38.30 26.33 -31.32
N ASP A 599 -39.42 26.85 -31.81
CA ASP A 599 -39.52 28.20 -32.39
C ASP A 599 -39.67 29.31 -31.34
N SER A 600 -39.79 28.94 -30.05
CA SER A 600 -39.93 29.91 -28.97
C SER A 600 -38.56 30.31 -28.42
N VAL A 601 -38.35 31.61 -28.25
CA VAL A 601 -37.12 32.19 -27.70
C VAL A 601 -37.48 33.24 -26.64
N LEU A 602 -36.73 33.28 -25.55
CA LEU A 602 -36.90 34.23 -24.45
C LEU A 602 -35.52 34.72 -24.00
N GLU A 603 -35.34 36.03 -23.97
CA GLU A 603 -34.13 36.72 -23.50
C GLU A 603 -34.51 37.68 -22.37
N ALA A 604 -33.69 37.78 -21.33
CA ALA A 604 -33.88 38.69 -20.20
C ALA A 604 -32.55 38.89 -19.43
N ASP A 605 -32.54 39.84 -18.49
CA ASP A 605 -31.41 39.98 -17.56
C ASP A 605 -31.30 38.74 -16.65
N ALA A 606 -32.44 38.18 -16.25
CA ALA A 606 -32.52 36.92 -15.52
C ALA A 606 -33.76 36.09 -15.90
N ILE A 607 -33.59 34.76 -15.92
CA ILE A 607 -34.66 33.77 -16.11
C ILE A 607 -34.61 32.79 -14.93
N GLU A 608 -35.71 32.69 -14.19
CA GLU A 608 -35.89 31.73 -13.10
C GLU A 608 -36.86 30.64 -13.53
N LEU A 609 -36.44 29.40 -13.33
CA LEU A 609 -37.25 28.20 -13.51
C LEU A 609 -37.61 27.60 -12.17
N LEU A 610 -38.90 27.40 -11.95
CA LEU A 610 -39.46 26.74 -10.79
C LEU A 610 -40.10 25.43 -11.26
N ARG A 611 -39.31 24.35 -11.23
CA ARG A 611 -39.70 23.05 -11.80
C ARG A 611 -40.97 22.50 -11.17
N GLU A 612 -41.03 22.47 -9.83
CA GLU A 612 -42.16 21.91 -9.08
C GLU A 612 -43.46 22.70 -9.31
N ALA A 613 -43.35 24.03 -9.38
CA ALA A 613 -44.49 24.91 -9.65
C ALA A 613 -44.86 24.97 -11.15
N ARG A 614 -44.00 24.48 -12.04
CA ARG A 614 -44.09 24.64 -13.50
C ARG A 614 -44.26 26.11 -13.94
N VAL A 615 -43.47 26.97 -13.31
CA VAL A 615 -43.45 28.42 -13.58
C VAL A 615 -42.08 28.83 -14.12
N MET A 616 -42.09 29.76 -15.07
CA MET A 616 -40.90 30.45 -15.56
C MET A 616 -41.08 31.95 -15.41
N ASN A 617 -40.15 32.59 -14.71
CA ASN A 617 -40.13 34.03 -14.51
C ASN A 617 -38.95 34.63 -15.28
N ALA A 618 -39.19 35.66 -16.08
CA ALA A 618 -38.17 36.46 -16.74
C ALA A 618 -38.27 37.91 -16.25
N THR A 619 -37.13 38.50 -15.89
CA THR A 619 -37.09 39.86 -15.34
C THR A 619 -35.96 40.66 -15.96
N GLY A 620 -36.27 41.93 -16.28
CA GLY A 620 -35.31 42.86 -16.87
C GLY A 620 -35.13 42.64 -18.36
N ASN A 621 -35.32 43.70 -19.15
CA ASN A 621 -35.12 43.71 -20.61
C ASN A 621 -35.71 42.50 -21.35
N VAL A 622 -36.92 42.05 -20.96
CA VAL A 622 -37.51 40.83 -21.50
C VAL A 622 -37.81 40.99 -22.99
N ARG A 623 -37.34 40.04 -23.79
CA ARG A 623 -37.65 39.90 -25.22
C ARG A 623 -38.03 38.45 -25.50
N ALA A 624 -39.24 38.22 -25.99
CA ALA A 624 -39.73 36.88 -26.29
C ALA A 624 -40.22 36.78 -27.73
N VAL A 625 -40.10 35.61 -28.31
CA VAL A 625 -40.66 35.26 -29.62
C VAL A 625 -41.49 34.01 -29.43
N PHE A 626 -42.76 34.07 -29.85
CA PHE A 626 -43.69 32.93 -29.77
C PHE A 626 -44.41 32.74 -31.11
N PRO A 627 -44.67 31.49 -31.52
CA PRO A 627 -45.50 31.22 -32.69
C PRO A 627 -46.99 31.50 -32.39
N GLN A 628 -47.74 31.88 -33.41
CA GLN A 628 -49.19 32.05 -33.37
C GLN A 628 -49.91 30.79 -33.89
N ALA A 629 -51.07 30.48 -33.33
CA ALA A 629 -51.95 29.46 -33.87
C ALA A 629 -52.46 29.87 -35.27
N ALA A 630 -52.63 28.88 -36.15
CA ALA A 630 -53.23 29.12 -37.45
C ALA A 630 -54.71 29.51 -37.28
N GLY A 631 -55.13 30.61 -37.93
CA GLY A 631 -56.54 31.00 -37.98
C GLY A 631 -57.35 30.07 -38.89
N HIS A 632 -58.68 30.07 -38.74
CA HIS A 632 -59.55 29.40 -39.69
C HIS A 632 -59.55 30.19 -41.00
N SER A 633 -58.92 29.67 -42.06
CA SER A 633 -59.24 30.13 -43.40
C SER A 633 -60.62 29.58 -43.77
N THR A 634 -61.59 30.45 -44.05
CA THR A 634 -62.82 30.05 -44.73
C THR A 634 -62.45 29.31 -46.03
N PRO A 635 -63.09 28.17 -46.34
CA PRO A 635 -62.75 27.40 -47.53
C PRO A 635 -63.22 28.18 -48.77
N GLN A 636 -62.34 28.99 -49.35
CA GLN A 636 -62.52 29.45 -50.72
C GLN A 636 -62.08 28.32 -51.65
N THR A 637 -63.06 27.75 -52.34
CA THR A 637 -62.89 26.86 -53.47
C THR A 637 -62.07 27.57 -54.55
N ILE A 638 -60.77 27.28 -54.62
CA ILE A 638 -59.97 27.07 -55.84
C ILE A 638 -58.64 26.48 -55.39
N ALA A 639 -58.32 25.29 -55.89
CA ALA A 639 -57.08 24.58 -55.62
C ALA A 639 -55.90 25.31 -56.26
N VAL A 640 -55.07 25.95 -55.42
CA VAL A 640 -53.66 26.23 -55.73
C VAL A 640 -52.84 25.64 -54.59
N GLN A 641 -51.86 24.81 -54.93
CA GLN A 641 -50.94 24.18 -53.99
C GLN A 641 -50.41 25.21 -52.99
N ALA A 642 -50.83 25.09 -51.72
CA ALA A 642 -50.30 25.89 -50.64
C ALA A 642 -48.85 25.46 -50.40
N GLY A 643 -47.89 26.27 -50.85
CA GLY A 643 -46.53 26.21 -50.33
C GLY A 643 -46.54 26.36 -48.80
N PRO A 644 -45.51 25.88 -48.09
CA PRO A 644 -45.48 25.88 -46.63
C PRO A 644 -45.66 27.31 -46.10
N ARG A 645 -46.82 27.59 -45.49
CA ARG A 645 -47.09 28.88 -44.84
C ARG A 645 -46.11 29.02 -43.67
N LYS A 646 -45.22 30.03 -43.74
CA LYS A 646 -44.32 30.37 -42.62
C LYS A 646 -45.17 30.67 -41.37
N ALA A 647 -44.79 30.11 -40.23
CA ALA A 647 -45.45 30.36 -38.96
C ALA A 647 -45.44 31.86 -38.64
N ARG A 648 -46.59 32.43 -38.29
CA ARG A 648 -46.69 33.82 -37.82
C ARG A 648 -46.04 33.90 -36.44
N LEU A 649 -45.03 34.75 -36.28
CA LEU A 649 -44.31 34.93 -35.02
C LEU A 649 -44.69 36.26 -34.37
N TRP A 650 -44.81 36.25 -33.05
CA TRP A 650 -44.99 37.43 -32.22
C TRP A 650 -43.72 37.73 -31.44
N HIS A 651 -43.19 38.93 -31.64
CA HIS A 651 -42.12 39.51 -30.85
C HIS A 651 -42.71 40.31 -29.70
N VAL A 652 -42.30 40.01 -28.49
CA VAL A 652 -42.85 40.62 -27.28
C VAL A 652 -41.73 41.23 -26.46
N THR A 653 -41.88 42.47 -26.02
CA THR A 653 -40.94 43.13 -25.11
C THR A 653 -41.66 43.56 -23.84
N ALA A 654 -41.05 43.35 -22.67
CA ALA A 654 -41.62 43.72 -21.36
C ALA A 654 -40.51 43.92 -20.31
N GLY A 655 -40.84 44.51 -19.16
CA GLY A 655 -39.93 44.50 -18.01
C GLY A 655 -40.00 43.22 -17.19
N MET A 656 -41.10 42.46 -17.29
CA MET A 656 -41.26 41.13 -16.68
C MET A 656 -42.20 40.25 -17.51
N LEU A 657 -41.98 38.94 -17.43
CA LEU A 657 -42.84 37.89 -17.96
C LEU A 657 -42.90 36.73 -16.95
N SER A 658 -44.10 36.27 -16.61
CA SER A 658 -44.32 35.03 -15.85
C SER A 658 -45.14 34.07 -16.70
N TYR A 659 -44.58 32.91 -17.05
CA TYR A 659 -45.31 31.85 -17.74
C TYR A 659 -45.71 30.75 -16.76
N HIS A 660 -47.00 30.43 -16.75
CA HIS A 660 -47.61 29.39 -15.93
C HIS A 660 -48.09 28.26 -16.85
N ASP A 661 -47.43 27.10 -16.79
CA ASP A 661 -47.73 25.98 -17.68
C ASP A 661 -49.14 25.42 -17.48
N ALA A 662 -49.59 25.32 -16.21
CA ALA A 662 -50.92 24.83 -15.86
C ALA A 662 -52.07 25.68 -16.43
N GLU A 663 -51.82 26.98 -16.62
CA GLU A 663 -52.77 27.92 -17.23
C GLU A 663 -52.53 28.09 -18.73
N SER A 664 -51.42 27.56 -19.27
CA SER A 664 -50.91 27.86 -20.60
C SER A 664 -50.98 29.37 -20.87
N ARG A 665 -50.45 30.17 -19.92
CA ARG A 665 -50.57 31.63 -19.91
C ARG A 665 -49.23 32.28 -19.59
N ALA A 666 -48.88 33.32 -20.36
CA ALA A 666 -47.81 34.26 -20.02
C ALA A 666 -48.43 35.59 -19.56
N HIS A 667 -48.10 36.01 -18.36
CA HIS A 667 -48.43 37.33 -17.83
C HIS A 667 -47.24 38.27 -18.02
N LEU A 668 -47.43 39.37 -18.75
CA LEU A 668 -46.41 40.37 -19.03
C LEU A 668 -46.77 41.71 -18.41
N GLY A 669 -45.76 42.41 -17.89
CA GLY A 669 -45.95 43.73 -17.30
C GLY A 669 -44.75 44.66 -17.49
N LYS A 670 -44.94 45.93 -17.12
CA LYS A 670 -43.96 47.03 -17.24
C LYS A 670 -43.63 47.33 -18.71
N ASN A 671 -44.46 48.16 -19.35
CA ASN A 671 -44.30 48.65 -20.73
C ASN A 671 -44.29 47.53 -21.78
N VAL A 672 -45.41 46.80 -21.89
CA VAL A 672 -45.49 45.66 -22.80
C VAL A 672 -45.72 46.13 -24.24
N VAL A 673 -44.97 45.55 -25.17
CA VAL A 673 -45.18 45.69 -26.61
C VAL A 673 -45.20 44.28 -27.21
N ALA A 674 -46.29 43.91 -27.89
CA ALA A 674 -46.41 42.64 -28.59
C ALA A 674 -46.64 42.94 -30.08
N GLN A 675 -45.77 42.45 -30.96
CA GLN A 675 -45.73 42.82 -32.38
C GLN A 675 -45.61 41.58 -33.27
N SER A 676 -46.46 41.49 -34.30
CA SER A 676 -46.33 40.55 -35.41
C SER A 676 -45.88 41.30 -36.68
N ALA A 677 -45.87 40.62 -37.84
CA ALA A 677 -45.57 41.26 -39.12
C ALA A 677 -46.62 42.32 -39.52
N GLU A 678 -47.87 42.16 -39.09
CA GLU A 678 -49.01 42.96 -39.54
C GLU A 678 -49.48 43.95 -38.47
N GLN A 679 -49.34 43.60 -37.18
CA GLN A 679 -49.91 44.37 -36.07
C GLN A 679 -48.95 44.58 -34.90
N LYS A 680 -49.23 45.60 -34.10
CA LYS A 680 -48.50 45.93 -32.88
C LYS A 680 -49.46 46.37 -31.78
N MET A 681 -49.36 45.74 -30.62
CA MET A 681 -50.13 46.02 -29.41
C MET A 681 -49.21 46.58 -28.34
N ARG A 682 -49.64 47.64 -27.66
CA ARG A 682 -48.99 48.20 -26.48
C ARG A 682 -49.99 48.25 -25.33
N ALA A 683 -49.56 47.88 -24.13
CA ALA A 683 -50.38 47.96 -22.91
C ALA A 683 -49.51 48.00 -21.65
N ALA A 684 -50.08 48.40 -20.51
CA ALA A 684 -49.40 48.29 -19.21
C ALA A 684 -49.17 46.83 -18.82
N VAL A 685 -50.16 45.97 -19.09
CA VAL A 685 -50.16 44.54 -18.84
C VAL A 685 -50.72 43.81 -20.06
N VAL A 686 -50.11 42.68 -20.43
CA VAL A 686 -50.64 41.76 -21.45
C VAL A 686 -50.63 40.33 -20.92
N ASP A 687 -51.76 39.64 -21.04
CA ASP A 687 -51.87 38.20 -20.83
C ASP A 687 -51.93 37.48 -22.18
N LEU A 688 -50.95 36.63 -22.47
CA LEU A 688 -50.95 35.74 -23.63
C LEU A 688 -51.44 34.36 -23.21
N TYR A 689 -52.37 33.80 -23.96
CA TYR A 689 -52.88 32.44 -23.78
C TYR A 689 -52.42 31.57 -24.95
N PHE A 690 -52.02 30.36 -24.61
CA PHE A 690 -51.43 29.40 -25.54
C PHE A 690 -52.30 28.16 -25.66
N ALA A 691 -52.26 27.53 -26.83
CA ALA A 691 -52.69 26.16 -27.02
C ALA A 691 -51.58 25.38 -27.72
N ARG A 692 -51.48 24.07 -27.45
CA ARG A 692 -50.53 23.21 -28.15
C ARG A 692 -51.00 22.96 -29.57
N ALA A 693 -50.09 23.09 -30.53
CA ALA A 693 -50.33 22.67 -31.90
C ALA A 693 -50.66 21.18 -31.93
N GLU A 694 -51.74 20.81 -32.62
CA GLU A 694 -52.03 19.41 -32.92
C GLU A 694 -51.20 19.02 -34.15
N ASN A 695 -50.31 18.03 -33.99
CA ASN A 695 -49.72 17.37 -35.15
C ASN A 695 -50.65 16.22 -35.57
N PRO A 696 -51.40 16.33 -36.69
CA PRO A 696 -52.21 15.22 -37.17
C PRO A 696 -51.30 14.04 -37.50
N ASN A 697 -51.61 12.87 -36.95
CA ASN A 697 -50.93 11.63 -37.30
C ASN A 697 -51.25 11.30 -38.77
N PRO A 698 -50.28 11.25 -39.69
CA PRO A 698 -50.56 11.04 -41.12
C PRO A 698 -51.20 9.67 -41.43
N ASN A 699 -51.24 8.75 -40.46
CA ASN A 699 -51.86 7.42 -40.56
C ASN A 699 -53.20 7.29 -39.82
N ALA A 700 -53.84 8.39 -39.40
CA ALA A 700 -55.18 8.31 -38.81
C ALA A 700 -56.22 8.01 -39.90
N ALA A 701 -56.75 6.78 -39.93
CA ALA A 701 -57.92 6.45 -40.73
C ALA A 701 -59.12 7.27 -40.24
N ASN A 702 -59.86 7.87 -41.17
CA ASN A 702 -61.05 8.68 -40.90
C ASN A 702 -62.03 7.94 -39.97
N GLY A 703 -62.26 8.47 -38.76
CA GLY A 703 -63.36 8.05 -37.88
C GLY A 703 -62.99 7.53 -36.48
N SER A 704 -61.71 7.38 -36.13
CA SER A 704 -61.30 7.01 -34.76
C SER A 704 -60.90 8.24 -33.94
N PRO A 705 -61.29 8.38 -32.65
CA PRO A 705 -60.83 9.46 -31.79
C PRO A 705 -59.29 9.44 -31.68
N PRO A 706 -58.60 10.60 -31.64
CA PRO A 706 -57.15 10.68 -31.73
C PRO A 706 -56.51 10.18 -30.43
N ALA A 707 -56.26 8.87 -30.34
CA ALA A 707 -55.67 8.27 -29.13
C ALA A 707 -54.15 8.50 -29.00
N ASN A 708 -53.48 9.16 -29.96
CA ASN A 708 -52.04 9.45 -29.90
C ASN A 708 -51.66 10.65 -30.81
N ALA A 709 -52.21 11.83 -30.56
CA ALA A 709 -51.66 13.07 -31.14
C ALA A 709 -50.39 13.46 -30.37
N VAL A 710 -49.25 13.58 -31.05
CA VAL A 710 -48.03 14.12 -30.44
C VAL A 710 -48.24 15.61 -30.26
N ALA A 711 -48.34 16.05 -29.00
CA ALA A 711 -48.60 17.44 -28.67
C ALA A 711 -47.45 18.34 -29.16
N GLY A 712 -47.75 19.30 -30.05
CA GLY A 712 -46.80 20.22 -30.67
C GLY A 712 -46.44 21.44 -29.80
N ALA A 713 -45.81 22.44 -30.41
CA ALA A 713 -45.38 23.66 -29.73
C ALA A 713 -46.56 24.50 -29.21
N GLN A 714 -46.34 25.26 -28.14
CA GLN A 714 -47.27 26.25 -27.63
C GLN A 714 -47.38 27.40 -28.61
N GLN A 715 -48.61 27.70 -29.03
CA GLN A 715 -48.93 28.74 -29.99
C GLN A 715 -49.91 29.73 -29.38
N ILE A 716 -49.70 31.03 -29.58
CA ILE A 716 -50.61 32.08 -29.10
C ILE A 716 -51.97 31.91 -29.77
N THR A 717 -53.01 31.73 -28.97
CA THR A 717 -54.42 31.70 -29.41
C THR A 717 -55.16 32.97 -29.05
N ARG A 718 -54.80 33.62 -27.94
CA ARG A 718 -55.43 34.85 -27.46
C ARG A 718 -54.42 35.75 -26.77
N ALA A 719 -54.57 37.06 -26.93
CA ALA A 719 -53.81 38.06 -26.16
C ALA A 719 -54.76 39.11 -25.57
N VAL A 720 -54.61 39.44 -24.29
CA VAL A 720 -55.46 40.39 -23.56
C VAL A 720 -54.60 41.50 -22.97
N GLY A 721 -54.70 42.71 -23.51
CA GLY A 721 -54.07 43.91 -22.98
C GLY A 721 -55.00 44.68 -22.03
N THR A 722 -54.45 45.26 -20.97
CA THR A 722 -55.16 46.14 -20.01
C THR A 722 -54.28 47.31 -19.55
N GLY A 723 -54.90 48.38 -19.03
CA GLY A 723 -54.20 49.56 -18.51
C GLY A 723 -53.75 50.50 -19.63
N GLY A 724 -54.68 50.86 -20.52
CA GLY A 724 -54.42 51.68 -21.70
C GLY A 724 -53.79 50.90 -22.85
N VAL A 725 -54.64 50.32 -23.71
CA VAL A 725 -54.25 49.54 -24.87
C VAL A 725 -54.17 50.42 -26.11
N ILE A 726 -53.09 50.27 -26.88
CA ILE A 726 -52.91 50.86 -28.21
C ILE A 726 -52.63 49.73 -29.20
N VAL A 727 -53.43 49.61 -30.26
CA VAL A 727 -53.22 48.67 -31.37
C VAL A 727 -52.88 49.46 -32.63
N GLU A 728 -51.83 49.08 -33.33
CA GLU A 728 -51.38 49.67 -34.59
C GLU A 728 -51.36 48.57 -35.65
N GLU A 729 -51.96 48.83 -36.81
CA GLU A 729 -51.96 47.93 -37.97
C GLU A 729 -51.92 48.80 -39.24
N GLY A 730 -50.84 48.72 -40.01
CA GLY A 730 -50.63 49.61 -41.15
C GLY A 730 -50.73 51.10 -40.76
N SER A 731 -51.67 51.82 -41.37
CA SER A 731 -51.98 53.23 -41.06
C SER A 731 -53.03 53.42 -39.96
N ARG A 732 -53.63 52.33 -39.45
CA ARG A 732 -54.69 52.36 -38.44
C ARG A 732 -54.11 52.32 -37.05
N LYS A 733 -54.71 53.09 -36.15
CA LYS A 733 -54.37 53.13 -34.73
C LYS A 733 -55.62 53.11 -33.88
N ALA A 734 -55.73 52.15 -32.97
CA ALA A 734 -56.85 52.01 -32.05
C ALA A 734 -56.42 52.17 -30.59
N THR A 735 -57.27 52.78 -29.77
CA THR A 735 -57.02 53.00 -28.34
C THR A 735 -58.23 52.60 -27.51
N ALA A 736 -58.04 51.89 -26.40
CA ALA A 736 -59.08 51.50 -25.44
C ALA A 736 -58.49 51.19 -24.06
N GLU A 737 -59.31 50.99 -23.02
CA GLU A 737 -58.79 50.55 -21.71
C GLU A 737 -58.39 49.07 -21.70
N ARG A 738 -59.12 48.25 -22.47
CA ARG A 738 -58.88 46.82 -22.64
C ARG A 738 -58.93 46.45 -24.13
N GLY A 739 -58.07 45.53 -24.54
CA GLY A 739 -58.04 44.99 -25.90
C GLY A 739 -57.79 43.49 -25.89
N GLU A 740 -58.60 42.74 -26.64
CA GLU A 740 -58.52 41.29 -26.71
C GLU A 740 -58.35 40.84 -28.17
N TYR A 741 -57.25 40.14 -28.45
CA TYR A 741 -56.95 39.53 -29.73
C TYR A 741 -57.30 38.04 -29.72
N SER A 742 -58.00 37.58 -30.75
CA SER A 742 -58.24 36.15 -31.03
C SER A 742 -57.51 35.76 -32.32
N ALA A 743 -56.55 34.84 -32.22
CA ALA A 743 -55.79 34.35 -33.37
C ALA A 743 -56.65 33.50 -34.31
N THR A 744 -57.60 32.73 -33.74
CA THR A 744 -58.51 31.85 -34.48
C THR A 744 -59.42 32.62 -35.43
N ASP A 745 -59.95 33.74 -34.95
CA ASP A 745 -60.85 34.62 -35.68
C ASP A 745 -60.11 35.74 -36.43
N GLY A 746 -58.83 35.93 -36.11
CA GLY A 746 -58.05 37.07 -36.58
C GLY A 746 -58.71 38.40 -36.24
N LYS A 747 -59.16 38.60 -34.99
CA LYS A 747 -59.90 39.82 -34.60
C LYS A 747 -59.41 40.44 -33.30
N PHE A 748 -59.57 41.75 -33.18
CA PHE A 748 -59.40 42.53 -31.95
C PHE A 748 -60.75 43.02 -31.42
N VAL A 749 -61.00 42.86 -30.13
CA VAL A 749 -62.15 43.45 -29.41
C VAL A 749 -61.62 44.48 -28.43
N LEU A 750 -61.97 45.74 -28.64
CA LEU A 750 -61.53 46.88 -27.84
C LEU A 750 -62.71 47.39 -27.01
N SER A 751 -62.52 47.50 -25.69
CA SER A 751 -63.59 47.87 -24.75
C SER A 751 -63.05 48.66 -23.55
N GLY A 752 -63.97 49.32 -22.83
CA GLY A 752 -63.64 50.12 -21.64
C GLY A 752 -63.01 51.47 -21.96
N GLY A 753 -63.27 52.46 -21.10
CA GLY A 753 -62.92 53.86 -21.37
C GLY A 753 -63.68 54.40 -22.58
N ASN A 754 -62.97 55.03 -23.52
CA ASN A 754 -63.50 55.51 -24.80
C ASN A 754 -62.80 54.83 -25.99
N PRO A 755 -63.18 53.59 -26.35
CA PRO A 755 -62.62 52.89 -27.51
C PRO A 755 -62.71 53.74 -28.78
N THR A 756 -61.56 53.95 -29.42
CA THR A 756 -61.40 54.83 -30.59
C THR A 756 -60.51 54.17 -31.62
N ILE A 757 -60.92 54.11 -32.89
CA ILE A 757 -60.08 53.73 -34.03
C ILE A 757 -59.84 54.97 -34.89
N PHE A 758 -58.59 55.21 -35.23
CA PHE A 758 -58.15 56.22 -36.19
C PHE A 758 -57.63 55.51 -37.44
N ASP A 759 -58.20 55.84 -38.59
CA ASP A 759 -57.74 55.45 -39.90
C ASP A 759 -57.35 56.72 -40.68
N ALA A 760 -56.18 56.74 -41.31
CA ALA A 760 -55.70 57.90 -42.05
C ALA A 760 -56.58 58.27 -43.26
N ALA A 761 -57.29 57.29 -43.86
CA ALA A 761 -58.18 57.47 -45.00
C ALA A 761 -59.64 57.67 -44.56
N GLU A 762 -60.12 56.85 -43.62
CA GLU A 762 -61.54 56.79 -43.21
C GLU A 762 -61.86 57.69 -42.00
N GLY A 763 -60.86 58.25 -41.32
CA GLY A 763 -61.03 59.16 -40.20
C GLY A 763 -61.17 58.48 -38.83
N THR A 764 -61.91 59.08 -37.89
CA THR A 764 -61.99 58.58 -36.50
C THR A 764 -63.36 57.96 -36.18
N THR A 765 -63.37 56.75 -35.63
CA THR A 765 -64.55 55.99 -35.21
C THR A 765 -64.49 55.69 -33.71
N THR A 766 -65.56 56.01 -32.97
CA THR A 766 -65.67 55.78 -31.52
C THR A 766 -66.93 55.00 -31.16
N GLY A 767 -66.87 54.12 -30.15
CA GLY A 767 -68.02 53.35 -29.66
C GLY A 767 -67.79 52.71 -28.28
N ARG A 768 -68.80 52.03 -27.71
CA ARG A 768 -68.69 51.35 -26.40
C ARG A 768 -67.78 50.13 -26.48
N GLN A 769 -67.88 49.40 -27.58
CA GLN A 769 -66.99 48.30 -27.94
C GLN A 769 -66.75 48.33 -29.45
N LEU A 770 -65.50 48.14 -29.85
CA LEU A 770 -65.08 48.07 -31.24
C LEU A 770 -64.50 46.69 -31.52
N THR A 771 -65.06 45.97 -32.49
CA THR A 771 -64.50 44.71 -32.97
C THR A 771 -63.88 44.94 -34.34
N PHE A 772 -62.63 44.55 -34.52
CA PHE A 772 -61.87 44.74 -35.75
C PHE A 772 -61.37 43.40 -36.28
N PHE A 773 -61.70 43.05 -37.52
CA PHE A 773 -61.27 41.82 -38.18
C PHE A 773 -60.11 42.08 -39.14
N LEU A 774 -59.02 41.32 -38.99
CA LEU A 774 -57.79 41.46 -39.77
C LEU A 774 -57.92 40.86 -41.18
N ALA A 775 -58.87 39.95 -41.41
CA ALA A 775 -58.97 39.20 -42.65
C ALA A 775 -59.63 40.00 -43.79
N ASP A 776 -60.56 40.89 -43.45
CA ASP A 776 -61.42 41.59 -44.40
C ASP A 776 -61.62 43.08 -44.07
N ASP A 777 -60.79 43.64 -43.18
CA ASP A 777 -60.82 45.04 -42.75
C ASP A 777 -62.14 45.51 -42.10
N THR A 778 -62.99 44.58 -41.64
CA THR A 778 -64.30 44.92 -41.07
C THR A 778 -64.21 45.47 -39.64
N ILE A 779 -64.87 46.61 -39.39
CA ILE A 779 -65.07 47.19 -38.06
C ILE A 779 -66.55 47.09 -37.66
N ILE A 780 -66.84 46.39 -36.56
CA ILE A 780 -68.16 46.34 -35.93
C ILE A 780 -68.15 47.26 -34.71
N VAL A 781 -69.08 48.23 -34.68
CA VAL A 781 -69.26 49.16 -33.57
C VAL A 781 -70.52 48.77 -32.80
N ASP A 782 -70.35 48.44 -31.52
CA ASP A 782 -71.46 48.24 -30.59
C ASP A 782 -71.70 49.54 -29.79
N SER A 783 -72.93 50.06 -29.90
CA SER A 783 -73.38 51.29 -29.26
C SER A 783 -74.54 50.96 -28.32
N GLU A 784 -74.56 51.57 -27.13
CA GLU A 784 -75.68 51.44 -26.19
C GLU A 784 -76.98 52.00 -26.81
N ASN A 785 -78.14 51.44 -26.47
CA ASN A 785 -79.45 51.98 -26.89
C ASN A 785 -79.55 53.47 -26.51
N GLY A 786 -79.44 54.36 -27.49
CA GLY A 786 -79.48 55.81 -27.33
C GLY A 786 -78.15 56.56 -27.53
N SER A 787 -77.02 55.86 -27.68
CA SER A 787 -75.70 56.47 -27.94
C SER A 787 -75.39 56.52 -29.43
N ARG A 788 -75.03 57.70 -29.96
CA ARG A 788 -74.69 57.88 -31.38
C ARG A 788 -73.27 57.38 -31.67
N THR A 789 -73.13 56.44 -32.60
CA THR A 789 -71.84 56.16 -33.27
C THR A 789 -71.34 57.43 -33.95
N LEU A 790 -70.08 57.81 -33.72
CA LEU A 790 -69.48 59.00 -34.30
C LEU A 790 -68.32 58.58 -35.21
N THR A 791 -68.52 58.73 -36.52
CA THR A 791 -67.48 58.59 -37.54
C THR A 791 -67.19 59.98 -38.11
N LYS A 792 -65.95 60.46 -37.98
CA LYS A 792 -65.51 61.76 -38.51
C LYS A 792 -64.58 61.54 -39.69
N HIS A 793 -65.05 61.79 -40.91
CA HIS A 793 -64.22 61.77 -42.12
C HIS A 793 -63.49 63.11 -42.31
N ARG A 794 -62.25 63.05 -42.80
CA ARG A 794 -61.50 64.24 -43.21
C ARG A 794 -61.89 64.61 -44.63
N VAL A 795 -62.50 65.78 -44.81
CA VAL A 795 -62.76 66.34 -46.13
C VAL A 795 -61.56 67.21 -46.49
N GLU A 796 -60.74 66.80 -47.46
CA GLU A 796 -59.76 67.69 -48.08
C GLU A 796 -60.48 68.77 -48.88
N LYS A 797 -59.93 69.99 -48.86
CA LYS A 797 -60.48 71.16 -49.52
C LYS A 797 -59.68 71.48 -50.77
#